data_AF-A0A7R9KK45-F1
#
_entry.id   AF-A0A7R9KK45-F1
#
_cell.length_a   1.000
_cell.length_b   1.000
_cell.length_c   1.000
_cell.angle_alpha   90.00
_cell.angle_beta   90.00
_cell.angle_gamma   90.00
#
_symmetry.space_group_name_H-M   'P 1'
#
loop_
_entity.id
_entity.type
_entity.pdbx_description
1 polymer ?
#
loop_
_entity_poly.entity_id
_entity_poly.type
_entity_poly.pdbx_seq_one_letter_code
_entity_poly.pdbx_strand_id
1 'polypeptide(L)'
;FTDCFKNHLCFPDSLCAHIPEKGREYLSTNPNLCTIANIVMNLTTKRLRTIRHIIIRGDPYTRGHSYGQQLKEKIVKNINYYKELYHLLDWTQVEEFMNKNYVKALNKYFPSGLQEMRGIAAGAEVSLEDIIALNARYELMKWNRQLIKKNREQLTNVSKDKQADLPPAPHECTSAVCLSKATQSGDVLMGQNWDQNKRMLAEDMLHLLEVYPDPSENKVPFIMLTEVGQLGRSGITGMSIFSSDDVFGEDSGSGYIPISLFRRMFLEAPTFPVAILRLMVAPRHVSVNMTVASAEGEAFNIEMTPKHYFVSYPPFDTDIITHSNLFKSDAFFANGSVKDTYNCSSSLIRDRQMQRELLNRLGTIDEKSFTDCFKNHLGFPDSLCAHTPEKGREDINIQFDTDGKKTTSPLLSWRLHKGIILSILSAVCFAFSSVIVKYLKDISPSQLAVFRFVGIFVLTIPLVIKNGGHIFGPKEVRHILVLRCISGATSLFLEFYAFRLLPLVDASIITFSIVVFVSMFACVFLKESCGIFQTIIVVLTMFGVILTTKCLDTFFQPTAHPMSQNSTHFVNSTTDQQLLHTIHTSNHNHLYGVLAAFGCTFFGSLVFIFIRQLKDVHYSIIMFNFGWISIILTLIMTAIVNGFSMPKTLFEWGLSLSLGLLSFSGQALMTLALQSEQAGPVAVVRESTDIILSFVFDITLFHIIPDIWSISGATVVFICILLTAFHKWLQSRDTEPKAKS
;
A
#
# COMPACT_ATOMS: atom_id res chain seq x y z
N PHE A 1 3.65 5.18 -53.78
CA PHE A 1 2.86 5.99 -52.82
C PHE A 1 3.72 6.80 -51.85
N THR A 2 5.06 6.65 -51.88
CA THR A 2 6.02 7.33 -50.98
C THR A 2 6.84 8.45 -51.64
N ASP A 3 6.71 8.70 -52.96
CA ASP A 3 7.48 9.74 -53.67
C ASP A 3 6.65 10.95 -54.17
N CYS A 4 5.36 11.03 -53.87
CA CYS A 4 4.51 12.15 -54.34
C CYS A 4 4.24 13.24 -53.28
N PHE A 5 4.72 13.09 -52.05
CA PHE A 5 4.35 13.98 -50.93
C PHE A 5 5.45 14.97 -50.51
N LYS A 6 6.46 15.19 -51.36
CA LYS A 6 7.63 16.01 -51.00
C LYS A 6 7.58 17.48 -51.44
N ASN A 7 6.67 17.92 -52.29
CA ASN A 7 6.69 19.32 -52.78
C ASN A 7 5.27 19.91 -52.87
N HIS A 8 5.09 21.11 -52.27
CA HIS A 8 3.93 22.03 -52.31
C HIS A 8 3.00 22.09 -51.06
N LEU A 9 3.42 22.93 -50.11
CA LEU A 9 2.72 24.04 -49.42
C LEU A 9 1.23 23.94 -48.99
N CYS A 10 1.04 24.32 -47.71
CA CYS A 10 0.01 25.20 -47.13
C CYS A 10 -1.36 25.37 -47.81
N PHE A 11 -2.47 24.99 -47.14
CA PHE A 11 -3.77 25.68 -47.28
C PHE A 11 -4.62 25.66 -45.98
N PRO A 12 -5.47 26.68 -45.73
CA PRO A 12 -6.19 26.93 -44.48
C PRO A 12 -7.63 26.34 -44.43
N ASP A 13 -8.27 26.45 -43.27
CA ASP A 13 -9.50 25.82 -42.73
C ASP A 13 -10.84 25.93 -43.53
N SER A 14 -10.85 26.03 -44.86
CA SER A 14 -12.11 26.11 -45.62
C SER A 14 -12.22 25.05 -46.72
N LEU A 15 -12.55 23.80 -46.36
CA LEU A 15 -12.85 22.76 -47.37
C LEU A 15 -13.98 21.78 -47.01
N CYS A 16 -14.93 22.15 -46.15
CA CYS A 16 -16.21 21.42 -46.08
C CYS A 16 -17.19 21.81 -47.21
N ALA A 17 -16.90 22.87 -47.97
CA ALA A 17 -17.81 23.40 -48.99
C ALA A 17 -17.57 22.85 -50.42
N HIS A 18 -16.57 22.00 -50.66
CA HIS A 18 -16.18 21.58 -52.02
C HIS A 18 -16.11 20.05 -52.23
N ILE A 19 -16.79 19.26 -51.39
CA ILE A 19 -16.99 17.83 -51.69
C ILE A 19 -18.12 17.71 -52.73
N PRO A 20 -17.85 17.19 -53.96
CA PRO A 20 -18.89 16.97 -54.96
C PRO A 20 -19.99 16.06 -54.40
N GLU A 21 -21.26 16.28 -54.77
CA GLU A 21 -22.41 15.51 -54.23
C GLU A 21 -22.20 13.99 -54.28
N LYS A 22 -21.58 13.47 -55.34
CA LYS A 22 -21.26 12.04 -55.49
C LYS A 22 -20.28 11.50 -54.43
N GLY A 23 -19.41 12.35 -53.86
CA GLY A 23 -18.48 11.96 -52.80
C GLY A 23 -19.15 11.83 -51.43
N ARG A 24 -20.22 12.60 -51.17
CA ARG A 24 -21.03 12.50 -49.94
C ARG A 24 -21.87 11.23 -49.91
N GLU A 25 -22.41 10.83 -51.06
CA GLU A 25 -23.21 9.61 -51.21
C GLU A 25 -22.37 8.33 -51.10
N TYR A 26 -21.10 8.37 -51.50
CA TYR A 26 -20.16 7.26 -51.34
C TYR A 26 -19.68 7.08 -49.88
N LEU A 27 -19.59 8.17 -49.12
CA LEU A 27 -19.19 8.15 -47.70
C LEU A 27 -20.34 7.78 -46.74
N SER A 28 -21.60 8.03 -47.12
CA SER A 28 -22.77 7.62 -46.31
C SER A 28 -23.09 6.12 -46.42
N THR A 29 -22.65 5.47 -47.49
CA THR A 29 -22.92 4.06 -47.78
C THR A 29 -21.81 3.10 -47.30
N ASN A 30 -20.65 3.61 -46.87
CA ASN A 30 -19.52 2.81 -46.37
C ASN A 30 -19.04 3.28 -44.98
N PRO A 31 -19.57 2.70 -43.88
CA PRO A 31 -19.21 3.08 -42.50
C PRO A 31 -17.72 2.96 -42.19
N ASN A 32 -17.04 2.01 -42.84
CA ASN A 32 -15.60 1.76 -42.66
C ASN A 32 -14.73 2.87 -43.26
N LEU A 33 -15.16 3.53 -44.35
CA LEU A 33 -14.42 4.63 -44.98
C LEU A 33 -14.60 5.95 -44.21
N CYS A 34 -15.78 6.17 -43.61
CA CYS A 34 -16.01 7.30 -42.70
C CYS A 34 -15.15 7.17 -41.43
N THR A 35 -14.94 5.92 -40.96
CA THR A 35 -14.01 5.61 -39.87
C THR A 35 -12.56 5.87 -40.27
N ILE A 36 -12.14 5.50 -41.48
CA ILE A 36 -10.80 5.79 -42.00
C ILE A 36 -10.61 7.29 -42.20
N ALA A 37 -11.61 8.03 -42.71
CA ALA A 37 -11.54 9.49 -42.85
C ALA A 37 -11.46 10.20 -41.49
N ASN A 38 -12.18 9.72 -40.47
CA ASN A 38 -12.06 10.21 -39.10
C ASN A 38 -10.74 9.81 -38.44
N ILE A 39 -10.19 8.63 -38.74
CA ILE A 39 -8.86 8.21 -38.29
C ILE A 39 -7.79 9.07 -38.97
N VAL A 40 -7.89 9.32 -40.28
CA VAL A 40 -6.95 10.16 -41.02
C VAL A 40 -7.07 11.63 -40.58
N MET A 41 -8.28 12.15 -40.33
CA MET A 41 -8.47 13.48 -39.73
C MET A 41 -7.97 13.56 -38.27
N ASN A 42 -8.10 12.49 -37.48
CA ASN A 42 -7.50 12.39 -36.15
C ASN A 42 -5.97 12.24 -36.20
N LEU A 43 -5.43 11.64 -37.27
CA LEU A 43 -4.00 11.52 -37.50
C LEU A 43 -3.40 12.81 -38.07
N THR A 44 -4.14 13.62 -38.83
CA THR A 44 -3.70 14.97 -39.27
C THR A 44 -3.89 16.03 -38.19
N THR A 45 -4.85 15.87 -37.26
CA THR A 45 -4.97 16.72 -36.06
C THR A 45 -4.03 16.32 -34.92
N LYS A 46 -3.37 15.15 -35.00
CA LYS A 46 -2.08 14.96 -34.31
C LYS A 46 -1.06 15.90 -34.97
N ARG A 47 -1.12 17.20 -34.63
CA ARG A 47 0.05 18.07 -34.74
C ARG A 47 1.21 17.28 -34.14
N LEU A 48 2.17 16.86 -34.96
CA LEU A 48 3.52 16.60 -34.49
C LEU A 48 3.91 17.90 -33.78
N ARG A 49 3.80 17.91 -32.45
CA ARG A 49 4.07 19.10 -31.64
C ARG A 49 5.58 19.26 -31.67
N THR A 50 6.05 20.13 -32.55
CA THR A 50 7.46 20.46 -32.68
C THR A 50 7.89 21.28 -31.46
N ILE A 51 8.85 20.78 -30.70
CA ILE A 51 9.52 21.57 -29.65
C ILE A 51 10.29 22.68 -30.36
N ARG A 52 10.09 23.94 -29.94
CA ARG A 52 10.82 25.06 -30.56
C ARG A 52 12.32 24.93 -30.31
N HIS A 53 13.10 25.25 -31.31
CA HIS A 53 14.55 25.32 -31.19
C HIS A 53 14.98 26.79 -31.15
N ILE A 54 15.64 27.18 -30.07
CA ILE A 54 16.09 28.55 -29.80
C ILE A 54 17.61 28.54 -29.77
N ILE A 55 18.22 29.38 -30.59
CA ILE A 55 19.67 29.49 -30.70
C ILE A 55 20.07 30.86 -30.16
N ILE A 56 21.02 30.87 -29.22
CA ILE A 56 21.54 32.10 -28.61
C ILE A 56 23.06 32.13 -28.71
N ARG A 57 23.62 33.32 -28.97
CA ARG A 57 25.06 33.50 -29.26
C ARG A 57 25.59 34.77 -28.61
N GLY A 58 26.88 34.79 -28.31
CA GLY A 58 27.61 35.97 -27.83
C GLY A 58 27.84 35.98 -26.32
N ASP A 59 28.31 37.12 -25.82
CA ASP A 59 28.60 37.31 -24.39
C ASP A 59 27.34 37.10 -23.53
N PRO A 60 27.47 36.89 -22.21
CA PRO A 60 26.35 36.54 -21.36
C PRO A 60 25.15 37.47 -21.48
N TYR A 61 25.36 38.78 -21.50
CA TYR A 61 24.26 39.73 -21.58
C TYR A 61 23.61 39.69 -22.96
N THR A 62 24.40 39.73 -24.03
CA THR A 62 23.89 39.74 -25.41
C THR A 62 23.08 38.48 -25.74
N ARG A 63 23.57 37.29 -25.35
CA ARG A 63 22.83 36.04 -25.59
C ARG A 63 21.55 35.97 -24.75
N GLY A 64 21.61 36.45 -23.50
CA GLY A 64 20.43 36.55 -22.64
C GLY A 64 19.39 37.50 -23.22
N HIS A 65 19.83 38.65 -23.73
CA HIS A 65 18.95 39.62 -24.38
C HIS A 65 18.27 39.05 -25.61
N SER A 66 19.04 38.37 -26.48
CA SER A 66 18.47 37.64 -27.62
C SER A 66 17.43 36.60 -27.18
N TYR A 67 17.71 35.86 -26.11
CA TYR A 67 16.78 34.86 -25.58
C TYR A 67 15.47 35.50 -25.09
N GLY A 68 15.57 36.58 -24.32
CA GLY A 68 14.44 37.36 -23.81
C GLY A 68 13.58 37.92 -24.95
N GLN A 69 14.20 38.48 -25.99
CA GLN A 69 13.50 39.03 -27.15
C GLN A 69 12.74 37.95 -27.93
N GLN A 70 13.36 36.78 -28.15
CA GLN A 70 12.76 35.70 -28.91
C GLN A 70 11.51 35.10 -28.23
N LEU A 71 11.44 35.15 -26.90
CA LEU A 71 10.35 34.52 -26.12
C LEU A 71 9.59 35.49 -25.20
N LYS A 72 9.70 36.80 -25.42
CA LYS A 72 9.15 37.87 -24.59
C LYS A 72 7.74 37.59 -24.06
N GLU A 73 6.77 37.39 -24.96
CA GLU A 73 5.36 37.17 -24.59
C GLU A 73 5.16 35.93 -23.72
N LYS A 74 5.90 34.85 -24.01
CA LYS A 74 5.80 33.61 -23.23
C LYS A 74 6.48 33.72 -21.88
N ILE A 75 7.57 34.48 -21.77
CA ILE A 75 8.24 34.78 -20.50
C ILE A 75 7.27 35.52 -19.58
N VAL A 76 6.65 36.60 -20.06
CA VAL A 76 5.63 37.35 -19.31
C VAL A 76 4.48 36.44 -18.88
N LYS A 77 3.98 35.61 -19.80
CA LYS A 77 2.92 34.65 -19.49
C LYS A 77 3.32 33.63 -18.42
N ASN A 78 4.57 33.16 -18.43
CA ASN A 78 5.05 32.20 -17.43
C ASN A 78 5.26 32.84 -16.05
N ILE A 79 5.74 34.08 -16.02
CA ILE A 79 5.88 34.88 -14.78
C ILE A 79 4.51 35.04 -14.11
N ASN A 80 3.50 35.50 -14.86
CA ASN A 80 2.16 35.74 -14.32
C ASN A 80 1.56 34.45 -13.73
N TYR A 81 1.68 33.33 -14.44
CA TYR A 81 1.21 32.04 -13.96
C TYR A 81 1.83 31.63 -12.62
N TYR A 82 3.15 31.77 -12.46
CA TYR A 82 3.80 31.40 -11.21
C TYR A 82 3.50 32.36 -10.07
N LYS A 83 3.39 33.67 -10.34
CA LYS A 83 2.97 34.65 -9.32
C LYS A 83 1.58 34.34 -8.77
N GLU A 84 0.64 33.95 -9.64
CA GLU A 84 -0.69 33.48 -9.21
C GLU A 84 -0.61 32.20 -8.36
N LEU A 85 0.26 31.27 -8.75
CA LEU A 85 0.43 30.01 -8.02
C LEU A 85 1.07 30.20 -6.63
N TYR A 86 1.85 31.28 -6.47
CA TYR A 86 2.51 31.69 -5.23
C TYR A 86 1.69 32.68 -4.39
N HIS A 87 0.37 32.69 -4.53
CA HIS A 87 -0.53 33.67 -3.87
C HIS A 87 -0.40 33.82 -2.34
N LEU A 88 0.27 32.89 -1.64
CA LEU A 88 0.52 32.99 -0.19
C LEU A 88 1.87 33.63 0.15
N LEU A 89 2.74 33.82 -0.85
CA LEU A 89 4.00 34.53 -0.68
C LEU A 89 3.76 36.03 -0.87
N ASP A 90 4.19 36.82 0.12
CA ASP A 90 4.31 38.26 -0.05
C ASP A 90 5.45 38.56 -1.02
N TRP A 91 5.10 39.06 -2.20
CA TRP A 91 6.06 39.28 -3.28
C TRP A 91 7.16 40.27 -2.89
N THR A 92 6.86 41.27 -2.04
CA THR A 92 7.86 42.21 -1.55
C THR A 92 8.91 41.50 -0.69
N GLN A 93 8.49 40.55 0.16
CA GLN A 93 9.42 39.73 0.95
C GLN A 93 10.24 38.78 0.08
N VAL A 94 9.62 38.21 -0.97
CA VAL A 94 10.33 37.35 -1.92
C VAL A 94 11.41 38.14 -2.67
N GLU A 95 11.10 39.34 -3.16
CA GLU A 95 12.08 40.21 -3.82
C GLU A 95 13.23 40.59 -2.88
N GLU A 96 12.94 40.95 -1.63
CA GLU A 96 13.96 41.24 -0.62
C GLU A 96 14.86 40.01 -0.36
N PHE A 97 14.25 38.84 -0.20
CA PHE A 97 14.97 37.58 -0.03
C PHE A 97 15.88 37.26 -1.21
N MET A 98 15.37 37.40 -2.45
CA MET A 98 16.13 37.13 -3.67
C MET A 98 17.32 38.09 -3.80
N ASN A 99 17.13 39.37 -3.49
CA ASN A 99 18.20 40.36 -3.54
C ASN A 99 19.29 40.08 -2.50
N LYS A 100 18.92 39.76 -1.26
CA LYS A 100 19.88 39.46 -0.18
C LYS A 100 20.62 38.14 -0.39
N ASN A 101 19.94 37.11 -0.88
CA ASN A 101 20.47 35.75 -0.94
C ASN A 101 20.89 35.30 -2.34
N TYR A 102 20.01 35.42 -3.34
CA TYR A 102 20.28 34.88 -4.67
C TYR A 102 21.21 35.77 -5.47
N VAL A 103 20.94 37.07 -5.58
CA VAL A 103 21.79 38.00 -6.34
C VAL A 103 23.20 38.01 -5.76
N LYS A 104 23.34 37.99 -4.43
CA LYS A 104 24.63 37.91 -3.74
C LYS A 104 25.42 36.65 -4.10
N ALA A 105 24.80 35.48 -4.01
CA ALA A 105 25.46 34.22 -4.34
C ALA A 105 25.76 34.11 -5.84
N LEU A 106 24.86 34.55 -6.71
CA LEU A 106 25.06 34.54 -8.15
C LEU A 106 26.25 35.40 -8.57
N ASN A 107 26.41 36.60 -8.00
CA ASN A 107 27.59 37.43 -8.24
C ASN A 107 28.90 36.71 -7.89
N LYS A 108 28.90 35.93 -6.80
CA LYS A 108 30.10 35.25 -6.30
C LYS A 108 30.42 33.96 -7.05
N TYR A 109 29.41 33.12 -7.30
CA TYR A 109 29.59 31.75 -7.75
C TYR A 109 29.20 31.53 -9.22
N PHE A 110 28.32 32.37 -9.78
CA PHE A 110 27.89 32.24 -11.18
C PHE A 110 27.62 33.60 -11.87
N PRO A 111 28.64 34.49 -11.96
CA PRO A 111 28.47 35.86 -12.45
C PRO A 111 28.02 35.92 -13.91
N SER A 112 28.48 35.00 -14.77
CA SER A 112 28.02 34.93 -16.16
C SER A 112 26.53 34.60 -16.24
N GLY A 113 26.04 33.69 -15.41
CA GLY A 113 24.60 33.38 -15.34
C GLY A 113 23.76 34.57 -14.89
N LEU A 114 24.27 35.39 -13.96
CA LEU A 114 23.59 36.61 -13.55
C LEU A 114 23.49 37.64 -14.69
N GLN A 115 24.58 37.84 -15.45
CA GLN A 115 24.57 38.75 -16.60
C GLN A 115 23.62 38.27 -17.70
N GLU A 116 23.55 36.96 -17.92
CA GLU A 116 22.59 36.38 -18.87
C GLU A 116 21.15 36.57 -18.40
N MET A 117 20.84 36.38 -17.12
CA MET A 117 19.52 36.70 -16.57
C MET A 117 19.16 38.18 -16.72
N ARG A 118 20.13 39.10 -16.56
CA ARG A 118 19.92 40.53 -16.83
C ARG A 118 19.60 40.79 -18.29
N GLY A 119 20.29 40.11 -19.20
CA GLY A 119 19.98 40.13 -20.63
C GLY A 119 18.56 39.67 -20.89
N ILE A 120 18.15 38.51 -20.36
CA ILE A 120 16.80 37.95 -20.55
C ILE A 120 15.74 38.93 -20.04
N ALA A 121 15.93 39.49 -18.86
CA ALA A 121 15.03 40.47 -18.26
C ALA A 121 14.87 41.70 -19.17
N ALA A 122 15.98 42.25 -19.67
CA ALA A 122 15.97 43.38 -20.60
C ALA A 122 15.28 43.03 -21.93
N GLY A 123 15.59 41.87 -22.51
CA GLY A 123 15.03 41.44 -23.80
C GLY A 123 13.53 41.10 -23.73
N ALA A 124 13.06 40.62 -22.58
CA ALA A 124 11.65 40.35 -22.33
C ALA A 124 10.89 41.54 -21.72
N GLU A 125 11.58 42.65 -21.41
CA GLU A 125 11.04 43.83 -20.73
C GLU A 125 10.35 43.50 -19.39
N VAL A 126 11.03 42.71 -18.56
CA VAL A 126 10.60 42.34 -17.20
C VAL A 126 11.70 42.63 -16.18
N SER A 127 11.40 42.51 -14.89
CA SER A 127 12.41 42.71 -13.84
C SER A 127 13.43 41.56 -13.80
N LEU A 128 14.62 41.82 -13.25
CA LEU A 128 15.60 40.76 -13.01
C LEU A 128 15.05 39.74 -12.00
N GLU A 129 14.35 40.23 -10.99
CA GLU A 129 13.69 39.48 -9.93
C GLU A 129 12.71 38.46 -10.50
N ASP A 130 11.95 38.82 -11.54
CA ASP A 130 11.04 37.90 -12.22
C ASP A 130 11.79 36.72 -12.87
N ILE A 131 12.91 37.00 -13.54
CA ILE A 131 13.73 35.96 -14.17
C ILE A 131 14.42 35.10 -13.12
N ILE A 132 14.92 35.69 -12.04
CA ILE A 132 15.49 34.94 -10.91
C ILE A 132 14.41 34.05 -10.29
N ALA A 133 13.18 34.55 -10.11
CA ALA A 133 12.06 33.77 -9.58
C ALA A 133 11.66 32.60 -10.48
N LEU A 134 11.67 32.78 -11.82
CA LEU A 134 11.48 31.65 -12.75
C LEU A 134 12.56 30.59 -12.57
N ASN A 135 13.82 30.98 -12.40
CA ASN A 135 14.92 30.05 -12.14
C ASN A 135 14.84 29.45 -10.71
N ALA A 136 14.30 30.19 -9.74
CA ALA A 136 14.07 29.73 -8.37
C ALA A 136 12.69 29.11 -8.13
N ARG A 137 11.95 28.76 -9.20
CA ARG A 137 10.58 28.25 -9.06
C ARG A 137 10.47 27.01 -8.19
N TYR A 138 11.53 26.20 -8.15
CA TYR A 138 11.54 24.97 -7.36
C TYR A 138 11.56 25.27 -5.87
N GLU A 139 12.39 26.24 -5.48
CA GLU A 139 12.53 26.78 -4.14
C GLU A 139 11.25 27.50 -3.71
N LEU A 140 10.73 28.41 -4.55
CA LEU A 140 9.52 29.18 -4.25
C LEU A 140 8.29 28.27 -4.10
N MET A 141 8.18 27.22 -4.92
CA MET A 141 7.11 26.21 -4.77
C MET A 141 7.19 25.47 -3.43
N LYS A 142 8.41 25.08 -3.02
CA LYS A 142 8.63 24.42 -1.73
C LYS A 142 8.32 25.37 -0.56
N TRP A 143 8.73 26.63 -0.66
CA TRP A 143 8.42 27.66 0.34
C TRP A 143 6.91 27.88 0.47
N ASN A 144 6.20 28.07 -0.65
CA ASN A 144 4.74 28.20 -0.66
C ASN A 144 4.05 26.99 -0.02
N ARG A 145 4.52 25.76 -0.32
CA ARG A 145 4.00 24.53 0.30
C ARG A 145 4.25 24.47 1.80
N GLN A 146 5.39 24.98 2.28
CA GLN A 146 5.69 25.05 3.71
C GLN A 146 4.76 26.03 4.43
N LEU A 147 4.47 27.19 3.83
CA LEU A 147 3.51 28.15 4.39
C LEU A 147 2.11 27.55 4.48
N ILE A 148 1.66 26.78 3.49
CA ILE A 148 0.38 26.05 3.53
C ILE A 148 0.34 25.08 4.70
N LYS A 149 1.42 24.33 4.94
CA LYS A 149 1.51 23.41 6.09
C LYS A 149 1.45 24.17 7.42
N LYS A 150 2.18 25.29 7.56
CA LYS A 150 2.16 26.12 8.78
C LYS A 150 0.80 26.78 9.02
N ASN A 151 0.17 27.28 7.96
CA ASN A 151 -1.10 28.00 8.06
C ASN A 151 -2.32 27.07 8.10
N ARG A 152 -2.15 25.75 7.88
CA ARG A 152 -3.24 24.76 7.92
C ARG A 152 -3.93 24.72 9.29
N GLU A 153 -3.20 24.91 10.38
CA GLU A 153 -3.74 25.01 11.75
C GLU A 153 -4.57 26.30 11.97
N GLN A 154 -4.35 27.36 11.17
CA GLN A 154 -5.10 28.63 11.23
C GLN A 154 -6.24 28.71 10.18
N LEU A 155 -6.12 27.98 9.07
CA LEU A 155 -7.04 28.00 7.92
C LEU A 155 -8.28 27.10 8.10
N THR A 156 -8.40 26.34 9.20
CA THR A 156 -9.58 25.49 9.49
C THR A 156 -10.89 26.26 9.68
N ASN A 157 -10.85 27.59 9.74
CA ASN A 157 -12.04 28.46 9.83
C ASN A 157 -12.46 29.12 8.50
N VAL A 158 -11.79 28.82 7.38
CA VAL A 158 -12.15 29.36 6.06
C VAL A 158 -12.83 28.27 5.24
N SER A 159 -13.93 28.64 4.57
CA SER A 159 -14.90 27.78 3.89
C SER A 159 -14.31 26.70 2.98
N LYS A 160 -15.06 25.60 2.86
CA LYS A 160 -14.79 24.43 1.98
C LYS A 160 -14.54 24.77 0.50
N ASP A 161 -14.88 25.97 0.06
CA ASP A 161 -14.71 26.42 -1.34
C ASP A 161 -13.25 26.70 -1.74
N LYS A 162 -12.32 26.81 -0.77
CA LYS A 162 -10.89 27.04 -1.03
C LYS A 162 -10.02 25.78 -1.00
N GLN A 163 -10.62 24.60 -1.05
CA GLN A 163 -9.85 23.34 -1.15
C GLN A 163 -9.12 23.18 -2.50
N ALA A 164 -9.42 24.05 -3.47
CA ALA A 164 -8.69 24.26 -4.73
C ALA A 164 -7.31 24.96 -4.56
N ASP A 165 -6.99 25.48 -3.37
CA ASP A 165 -5.75 26.23 -3.10
C ASP A 165 -4.54 25.33 -2.71
N LEU A 166 -4.68 24.00 -2.76
CA LEU A 166 -3.55 23.09 -2.55
C LEU A 166 -2.66 23.07 -3.81
N PRO A 167 -1.35 23.37 -3.71
CA PRO A 167 -0.45 23.32 -4.85
C PRO A 167 -0.44 21.90 -5.41
N PRO A 168 -0.28 21.74 -6.74
CA PRO A 168 -0.29 20.45 -7.40
C PRO A 168 0.66 19.45 -6.73
N ALA A 169 0.37 18.16 -6.92
CA ALA A 169 1.23 17.07 -6.46
C ALA A 169 2.71 17.38 -6.78
N PRO A 170 3.67 16.99 -5.89
CA PRO A 170 5.08 17.22 -6.15
C PRO A 170 5.45 16.70 -7.54
N HIS A 171 6.31 17.44 -8.24
CA HIS A 171 6.77 17.04 -9.56
C HIS A 171 7.46 15.67 -9.50
N GLU A 172 6.88 14.70 -10.19
CA GLU A 172 7.42 13.36 -10.29
C GLU A 172 8.44 13.27 -11.41
N CYS A 173 9.50 12.52 -11.20
CA CYS A 173 10.51 12.28 -12.21
C CYS A 173 11.07 10.87 -12.04
N THR A 174 11.50 10.26 -13.14
CA THR A 174 12.25 9.00 -13.11
C THR A 174 13.45 9.15 -14.03
N SER A 175 14.65 8.77 -13.58
CA SER A 175 15.89 8.83 -14.38
C SER A 175 16.63 7.51 -14.36
N ALA A 176 17.42 7.28 -15.40
CA ALA A 176 18.33 6.14 -15.47
C ALA A 176 19.60 6.50 -16.25
N VAL A 177 20.70 5.86 -15.86
CA VAL A 177 21.95 5.81 -16.62
C VAL A 177 22.40 4.36 -16.75
N CYS A 178 22.81 3.98 -17.96
CA CYS A 178 23.42 2.70 -18.28
C CYS A 178 24.83 2.96 -18.85
N LEU A 179 25.87 2.42 -18.22
CA LEU A 179 27.24 2.49 -18.72
C LEU A 179 27.53 1.37 -19.73
N SER A 180 28.75 1.35 -20.25
CA SER A 180 29.18 0.52 -21.39
C SER A 180 28.90 -0.97 -21.23
N LYS A 181 29.03 -1.54 -20.03
CA LYS A 181 28.73 -2.97 -19.80
C LYS A 181 27.24 -3.30 -19.89
N ALA A 182 26.38 -2.32 -19.61
CA ALA A 182 24.95 -2.49 -19.64
C ALA A 182 24.37 -2.33 -21.06
N THR A 183 25.05 -1.58 -21.92
CA THR A 183 24.57 -1.23 -23.27
C THR A 183 25.14 -2.15 -24.34
N GLN A 184 24.39 -2.30 -25.44
CA GLN A 184 24.81 -3.14 -26.57
C GLN A 184 25.97 -2.51 -27.35
N SER A 185 25.98 -1.17 -27.50
CA SER A 185 27.00 -0.45 -28.27
C SER A 185 28.26 -0.14 -27.46
N GLY A 186 28.20 -0.23 -26.13
CA GLY A 186 29.24 0.27 -25.24
C GLY A 186 29.14 1.78 -24.96
N ASP A 187 28.17 2.48 -25.54
CA ASP A 187 27.93 3.90 -25.26
C ASP A 187 27.21 4.09 -23.92
N VAL A 188 27.37 5.26 -23.31
CA VAL A 188 26.61 5.66 -22.12
C VAL A 188 25.23 6.16 -22.52
N LEU A 189 24.17 5.52 -22.01
CA LEU A 189 22.79 5.95 -22.21
C LEU A 189 22.27 6.62 -20.94
N MET A 190 21.70 7.82 -21.08
CA MET A 190 21.14 8.60 -20.00
C MET A 190 19.78 9.16 -20.41
N GLY A 191 18.79 9.05 -19.53
CA GLY A 191 17.43 9.49 -19.84
C GLY A 191 16.60 9.78 -18.61
N GLN A 192 15.51 10.53 -18.82
CA GLN A 192 14.57 10.89 -17.77
C GLN A 192 13.18 11.17 -18.34
N ASN A 193 12.14 10.72 -17.61
CA ASN A 193 10.80 11.30 -17.68
C ASN A 193 10.71 12.46 -16.69
N TRP A 194 10.19 13.59 -17.16
CA TRP A 194 9.93 14.77 -16.36
C TRP A 194 8.44 15.04 -16.29
N ASP A 195 7.82 14.66 -15.17
CA ASP A 195 6.38 14.74 -15.01
C ASP A 195 6.01 16.13 -14.45
N GLN A 196 5.24 16.86 -15.27
CA GLN A 196 4.89 18.26 -15.04
C GLN A 196 3.43 18.53 -15.34
N ASN A 197 2.99 19.72 -14.91
CA ASN A 197 1.68 20.22 -15.29
C ASN A 197 1.52 20.20 -16.82
N LYS A 198 0.41 19.61 -17.29
CA LYS A 198 0.03 19.52 -18.72
C LYS A 198 0.11 20.86 -19.45
N ARG A 199 -0.04 21.98 -18.74
CA ARG A 199 0.19 23.35 -19.22
C ARG A 199 1.51 23.48 -19.97
N MET A 200 2.59 22.85 -19.51
CA MET A 200 3.90 22.95 -20.13
C MET A 200 3.87 22.59 -21.62
N LEU A 201 3.09 21.56 -21.96
CA LEU A 201 2.89 21.10 -23.33
C LEU A 201 1.70 21.79 -24.03
N ALA A 202 0.64 22.12 -23.29
CA ALA A 202 -0.58 22.72 -23.85
C ALA A 202 -0.35 24.18 -24.28
N GLU A 203 0.50 24.91 -23.56
CA GLU A 203 0.82 26.31 -23.82
C GLU A 203 2.20 26.50 -24.47
N ASP A 204 2.87 25.40 -24.87
CA ASP A 204 4.17 25.45 -25.56
C ASP A 204 5.23 26.18 -24.73
N MET A 205 5.35 25.82 -23.44
CA MET A 205 6.27 26.45 -22.48
C MET A 205 7.64 25.75 -22.41
N LEU A 206 7.91 24.81 -23.32
CA LEU A 206 9.17 24.08 -23.42
C LEU A 206 9.84 24.34 -24.77
N HIS A 207 11.16 24.44 -24.76
CA HIS A 207 11.96 24.61 -25.98
C HIS A 207 13.36 24.02 -25.77
N LEU A 208 13.99 23.66 -26.88
CA LEU A 208 15.38 23.29 -26.94
C LEU A 208 16.20 24.57 -27.07
N LEU A 209 17.11 24.80 -26.13
CA LEU A 209 18.01 25.94 -26.11
C LEU A 209 19.42 25.47 -26.49
N GLU A 210 19.91 25.96 -27.62
CA GLU A 210 21.27 25.76 -28.09
C GLU A 210 22.07 27.04 -27.82
N VAL A 211 23.12 26.90 -27.03
CA VAL A 211 23.92 28.03 -26.54
C VAL A 211 25.30 27.99 -27.19
N TYR A 212 25.68 29.10 -27.82
CA TYR A 212 27.04 29.33 -28.30
C TYR A 212 27.68 30.44 -27.47
N PRO A 213 28.47 30.09 -26.45
CA PRO A 213 29.21 31.06 -25.66
C PRO A 213 30.15 31.89 -26.54
N ASP A 214 30.47 33.10 -26.09
CA ASP A 214 31.50 33.90 -26.75
C ASP A 214 32.87 33.21 -26.61
N PRO A 215 33.74 33.23 -27.64
CA PRO A 215 35.08 32.65 -27.54
C PRO A 215 35.89 33.16 -26.34
N SER A 216 35.66 34.39 -25.88
CA SER A 216 36.32 34.96 -24.69
C SER A 216 35.99 34.23 -23.38
N GLU A 217 34.89 33.48 -23.30
CA GLU A 217 34.52 32.72 -22.10
C GLU A 217 35.23 31.36 -22.00
N ASN A 218 35.88 30.89 -23.07
CA ASN A 218 36.51 29.57 -23.14
C ASN A 218 35.57 28.42 -22.73
N LYS A 219 34.32 28.47 -23.20
CA LYS A 219 33.27 27.46 -22.95
C LYS A 219 32.86 26.79 -24.25
N VAL A 220 32.46 25.53 -24.17
CA VAL A 220 31.95 24.77 -25.32
C VAL A 220 30.47 25.06 -25.56
N PRO A 221 29.99 24.99 -26.81
CA PRO A 221 28.56 24.97 -27.10
C PRO A 221 27.87 23.78 -26.46
N PHE A 222 26.62 23.96 -26.04
CA PHE A 222 25.80 22.89 -25.47
C PHE A 222 24.33 23.12 -25.81
N ILE A 223 23.55 22.06 -25.62
CA ILE A 223 22.12 22.05 -25.88
C ILE A 223 21.36 21.52 -24.67
N MET A 224 20.20 22.09 -24.40
CA MET A 224 19.35 21.64 -23.30
C MET A 224 17.88 21.91 -23.56
N LEU A 225 17.00 21.05 -23.05
CA LEU A 225 15.58 21.36 -22.95
C LEU A 225 15.39 22.33 -21.77
N THR A 226 14.66 23.41 -21.97
CA THR A 226 14.40 24.38 -20.90
C THR A 226 12.96 24.89 -20.91
N GLU A 227 12.53 25.32 -19.74
CA GLU A 227 11.26 26.02 -19.55
C GLU A 227 11.44 27.49 -19.94
N VAL A 228 10.42 28.09 -20.54
CA VAL A 228 10.49 29.49 -20.98
C VAL A 228 10.92 30.42 -19.84
N GLY A 229 12.03 31.14 -20.06
CA GLY A 229 12.62 32.12 -19.15
C GLY A 229 13.64 31.54 -18.17
N GLN A 230 13.86 30.23 -18.15
CA GLN A 230 14.92 29.59 -17.37
C GLN A 230 16.23 29.48 -18.16
N LEU A 231 17.36 29.68 -17.47
CA LEU A 231 18.70 29.50 -18.05
C LEU A 231 19.03 28.04 -18.34
N GLY A 232 18.34 27.11 -17.66
CA GLY A 232 18.51 25.70 -17.90
C GLY A 232 17.56 24.80 -17.12
N ARG A 233 17.14 23.70 -17.75
CA ARG A 233 16.32 22.65 -17.11
C ARG A 233 16.83 21.24 -17.28
N SER A 234 16.99 20.72 -18.50
CA SER A 234 17.36 19.31 -18.73
C SER A 234 18.43 19.21 -19.82
N GLY A 235 19.59 18.73 -19.42
CA GLY A 235 20.79 18.50 -20.26
C GLY A 235 21.78 17.61 -19.50
N ILE A 236 21.70 17.66 -18.17
CA ILE A 236 21.81 16.49 -17.28
C ILE A 236 20.45 16.20 -16.64
N THR A 237 20.28 15.03 -16.03
CA THR A 237 19.04 14.72 -15.30
C THR A 237 19.08 15.31 -13.90
N GLY A 238 17.92 15.74 -13.40
CA GLY A 238 17.82 16.07 -11.98
C GLY A 238 16.38 16.08 -11.50
N MET A 239 16.18 15.69 -10.25
CA MET A 239 14.88 15.32 -9.72
C MET A 239 14.60 15.97 -8.38
N SER A 240 13.31 16.15 -8.11
CA SER A 240 12.85 16.75 -6.88
C SER A 240 12.93 15.71 -5.75
N ILE A 241 13.69 16.01 -4.69
CA ILE A 241 13.67 15.27 -3.42
C ILE A 241 13.45 16.26 -2.28
N PHE A 242 12.94 15.82 -1.14
CA PHE A 242 12.54 16.72 -0.04
C PHE A 242 13.16 16.22 1.25
N SER A 243 13.79 17.10 2.02
CA SER A 243 14.40 16.72 3.31
C SER A 243 13.98 17.64 4.44
N SER A 244 14.13 17.16 5.68
CA SER A 244 13.94 17.95 6.90
C SER A 244 14.91 19.13 7.05
N ASP A 245 16.01 19.14 6.28
CA ASP A 245 17.01 20.19 6.33
C ASP A 245 16.67 21.37 5.41
N ASP A 246 15.63 21.26 4.56
CA ASP A 246 15.23 22.34 3.65
C ASP A 246 14.80 23.59 4.45
N VAL A 247 15.40 24.73 4.11
CA VAL A 247 15.19 26.02 4.79
C VAL A 247 14.59 27.03 3.81
N PHE A 248 13.67 27.88 4.26
CA PHE A 248 12.99 28.86 3.41
C PHE A 248 12.87 30.20 4.11
N GLY A 249 13.12 31.30 3.38
CA GLY A 249 13.00 32.66 3.89
C GLY A 249 14.08 33.09 4.89
N GLU A 250 15.09 32.27 5.16
CA GLU A 250 16.20 32.60 6.07
C GLU A 250 17.43 33.09 5.32
N ASP A 251 18.08 34.13 5.85
CA ASP A 251 19.36 34.63 5.34
C ASP A 251 20.52 33.74 5.83
N SER A 252 21.27 33.15 4.89
CA SER A 252 22.48 32.36 5.24
C SER A 252 23.71 33.22 5.52
N GLY A 253 23.65 34.52 5.23
CA GLY A 253 24.83 35.39 5.17
C GLY A 253 25.71 35.16 3.94
N SER A 254 25.86 33.92 3.44
CA SER A 254 26.62 33.60 2.22
C SER A 254 25.81 33.66 0.92
N GLY A 255 24.48 33.62 1.02
CA GLY A 255 23.55 33.51 -0.11
C GLY A 255 23.41 32.08 -0.64
N TYR A 256 22.47 31.87 -1.55
CA TYR A 256 22.17 30.56 -2.17
C TYR A 256 22.05 30.65 -3.69
N ILE A 257 22.40 29.58 -4.39
CA ILE A 257 22.15 29.46 -5.83
C ILE A 257 20.88 28.63 -6.06
N PRO A 258 19.93 29.11 -6.87
CA PRO A 258 18.79 28.30 -7.32
C PRO A 258 19.23 26.99 -8.00
N ILE A 259 18.64 25.88 -7.60
CA ILE A 259 18.99 24.52 -8.03
C ILE A 259 18.80 24.28 -9.53
N SER A 260 17.90 25.00 -10.20
CA SER A 260 17.78 24.91 -11.66
C SER A 260 19.09 25.27 -12.36
N LEU A 261 19.82 26.26 -11.83
CA LEU A 261 21.06 26.79 -12.39
C LEU A 261 22.24 25.84 -12.24
N PHE A 262 22.18 24.88 -11.31
CA PHE A 262 23.24 23.90 -11.11
C PHE A 262 23.50 23.09 -12.38
N ARG A 263 22.44 22.76 -13.13
CA ARG A 263 22.57 22.03 -14.40
C ARG A 263 23.25 22.87 -15.47
N ARG A 264 22.97 24.17 -15.48
CA ARG A 264 23.67 25.12 -16.35
C ARG A 264 25.14 25.25 -15.96
N MET A 265 25.44 25.38 -14.67
CA MET A 265 26.80 25.41 -14.14
C MET A 265 27.58 24.12 -14.44
N PHE A 266 26.90 22.98 -14.45
CA PHE A 266 27.46 21.69 -14.82
C PHE A 266 27.82 21.63 -16.31
N LEU A 267 26.88 21.98 -17.20
CA LEU A 267 27.11 21.97 -18.65
C LEU A 267 28.17 22.99 -19.11
N GLU A 268 28.30 24.12 -18.39
CA GLU A 268 29.35 25.10 -18.63
C GLU A 268 30.71 24.74 -18.00
N ALA A 269 30.84 23.57 -17.38
CA ALA A 269 32.12 23.15 -16.82
C ALA A 269 33.05 22.62 -17.91
N PRO A 270 34.35 22.92 -17.85
CA PRO A 270 35.30 22.48 -18.86
C PRO A 270 35.58 20.97 -18.80
N THR A 271 35.42 20.36 -17.63
CA THR A 271 35.66 18.92 -17.41
C THR A 271 34.63 18.35 -16.45
N PHE A 272 34.40 17.05 -16.54
CA PHE A 272 33.44 16.33 -15.70
C PHE A 272 33.75 16.47 -14.19
N PRO A 273 34.99 16.31 -13.70
CA PRO A 273 35.29 16.52 -12.27
C PRO A 273 35.04 17.95 -11.78
N VAL A 274 35.32 18.97 -12.62
CA VAL A 274 35.02 20.38 -12.28
C VAL A 274 33.52 20.60 -12.22
N ALA A 275 32.76 19.94 -13.11
CA ALA A 275 31.30 19.98 -13.10
C ALA A 275 30.74 19.42 -11.78
N ILE A 276 31.23 18.27 -11.31
CA ILE A 276 30.86 17.67 -10.04
C ILE A 276 31.22 18.57 -8.86
N LEU A 277 32.44 19.13 -8.86
CA LEU A 277 32.89 20.05 -7.82
C LEU A 277 31.93 21.25 -7.68
N ARG A 278 31.51 21.84 -8.81
CA ARG A 278 30.53 22.95 -8.82
C ARG A 278 29.22 22.58 -8.13
N LEU A 279 28.72 21.35 -8.34
CA LEU A 279 27.50 20.88 -7.68
C LEU A 279 27.70 20.73 -6.16
N MET A 280 28.85 20.20 -5.75
CA MET A 280 29.13 19.93 -4.34
C MET A 280 29.35 21.20 -3.51
N VAL A 281 30.04 22.20 -4.06
CA VAL A 281 30.43 23.43 -3.33
C VAL A 281 29.42 24.56 -3.43
N ALA A 282 28.51 24.54 -4.41
CA ALA A 282 27.53 25.60 -4.58
C ALA A 282 26.58 25.67 -3.37
N PRO A 283 26.39 26.87 -2.75
CA PRO A 283 25.53 27.01 -1.61
C PRO A 283 24.07 26.82 -2.03
N ARG A 284 23.32 26.08 -1.21
CA ARG A 284 21.93 25.68 -1.47
C ARG A 284 21.15 25.63 -0.16
N HIS A 285 19.84 25.82 -0.25
CA HIS A 285 18.90 25.82 0.88
C HIS A 285 17.75 24.85 0.70
N VAL A 286 17.71 24.13 -0.43
CA VAL A 286 16.74 23.06 -0.69
C VAL A 286 17.44 21.81 -1.20
N SER A 287 16.81 20.67 -0.97
CA SER A 287 17.31 19.36 -1.39
C SER A 287 16.98 19.08 -2.85
N VAL A 288 17.86 18.34 -3.52
CA VAL A 288 17.73 17.94 -4.94
C VAL A 288 18.53 16.67 -5.20
N ASN A 289 18.06 15.83 -6.14
CA ASN A 289 18.89 14.78 -6.72
C ASN A 289 19.42 15.18 -8.10
N MET A 290 20.68 14.90 -8.40
CA MET A 290 21.27 15.04 -9.73
C MET A 290 21.98 13.76 -10.13
N THR A 291 21.44 13.09 -11.15
CA THR A 291 22.15 12.02 -11.84
C THR A 291 22.89 12.62 -13.02
N VAL A 292 24.17 12.31 -13.13
CA VAL A 292 25.12 12.87 -14.10
C VAL A 292 25.94 11.76 -14.70
N ALA A 293 26.31 11.90 -15.98
CA ALA A 293 27.10 10.92 -16.70
C ALA A 293 28.06 11.61 -17.68
N SER A 294 29.17 10.95 -17.99
CA SER A 294 30.16 11.33 -18.99
C SER A 294 30.19 10.29 -20.10
N ALA A 295 30.43 10.73 -21.34
CA ALA A 295 30.68 9.83 -22.46
C ALA A 295 31.93 8.96 -22.27
N GLU A 296 32.81 9.32 -21.32
CA GLU A 296 34.01 8.56 -20.94
C GLU A 296 33.70 7.29 -20.14
N GLY A 297 32.43 7.00 -19.85
CA GLY A 297 32.02 5.76 -19.17
C GLY A 297 31.83 5.90 -17.66
N GLU A 298 31.61 7.11 -17.15
CA GLU A 298 31.44 7.38 -15.72
C GLU A 298 30.08 8.02 -15.42
N ALA A 299 29.50 7.68 -14.27
CA ALA A 299 28.24 8.28 -13.81
C ALA A 299 28.12 8.34 -12.29
N PHE A 300 27.36 9.32 -11.81
CA PHE A 300 27.08 9.53 -10.39
C PHE A 300 25.63 9.91 -10.17
N ASN A 301 25.05 9.44 -9.07
CA ASN A 301 23.82 9.99 -8.52
C ASN A 301 24.16 10.76 -7.24
N ILE A 302 23.90 12.05 -7.22
CA ILE A 302 24.25 12.95 -6.11
C ILE A 302 22.97 13.48 -5.48
N GLU A 303 22.62 12.92 -4.32
CA GLU A 303 21.52 13.37 -3.48
C GLU A 303 22.02 14.47 -2.55
N MET A 304 21.49 15.68 -2.68
CA MET A 304 21.98 16.84 -1.96
C MET A 304 20.92 17.37 -1.01
N THR A 305 21.33 17.69 0.22
CA THR A 305 20.58 18.51 1.18
C THR A 305 21.32 19.84 1.36
N PRO A 306 20.76 20.84 2.07
CA PRO A 306 21.45 22.10 2.32
C PRO A 306 22.84 21.95 2.96
N LYS A 307 23.01 20.94 3.82
CA LYS A 307 24.26 20.73 4.58
C LYS A 307 25.10 19.54 4.10
N HIS A 308 24.48 18.58 3.41
CA HIS A 308 25.12 17.31 3.07
C HIS A 308 24.95 16.96 1.59
N TYR A 309 25.79 16.05 1.12
CA TYR A 309 25.63 15.38 -0.16
C TYR A 309 25.91 13.89 0.03
N PHE A 310 25.17 13.05 -0.68
CA PHE A 310 25.27 11.61 -0.65
C PHE A 310 25.45 11.13 -2.08
N VAL A 311 26.57 10.47 -2.34
CA VAL A 311 26.93 9.99 -3.68
C VAL A 311 26.63 8.50 -3.76
N SER A 312 25.94 8.11 -4.83
CA SER A 312 25.74 6.71 -5.20
C SER A 312 26.39 6.45 -6.56
N TYR A 313 27.05 5.31 -6.66
CA TYR A 313 27.77 4.88 -7.85
C TYR A 313 26.99 3.77 -8.55
N PRO A 314 27.03 3.68 -9.89
CA PRO A 314 26.57 2.49 -10.60
C PRO A 314 27.28 1.25 -10.05
N PRO A 315 26.56 0.18 -9.67
CA PRO A 315 27.18 -1.03 -9.18
C PRO A 315 28.03 -1.71 -10.27
N PHE A 316 29.28 -2.09 -9.97
CA PHE A 316 30.22 -2.67 -10.95
C PHE A 316 29.72 -3.93 -11.67
N ASP A 317 28.79 -4.67 -11.05
CA ASP A 317 28.20 -5.86 -11.62
C ASP A 317 27.17 -5.55 -12.71
N THR A 318 26.46 -4.43 -12.59
CA THR A 318 25.32 -4.06 -13.44
C THR A 318 25.52 -2.81 -14.28
N ASP A 319 26.38 -1.87 -13.87
CA ASP A 319 26.62 -0.60 -14.58
C ASP A 319 25.35 0.23 -14.85
N ILE A 320 24.32 0.02 -14.02
CA ILE A 320 23.02 0.67 -14.13
C ILE A 320 22.73 1.42 -12.84
N ILE A 321 22.37 2.70 -12.96
CA ILE A 321 21.84 3.49 -11.84
C ILE A 321 20.50 4.09 -12.22
N THR A 322 19.51 3.91 -11.35
CA THR A 322 18.16 4.46 -11.49
C THR A 322 17.80 5.24 -10.25
N HIS A 323 16.98 6.27 -10.45
CA HIS A 323 16.50 7.09 -9.35
C HIS A 323 15.13 7.69 -9.67
N SER A 324 14.35 8.00 -8.63
CA SER A 324 13.07 8.68 -8.71
C SER A 324 13.05 9.96 -7.84
N ASN A 325 12.21 10.04 -6.81
CA ASN A 325 12.05 11.24 -5.97
C ASN A 325 12.30 11.00 -4.48
N LEU A 326 12.73 9.80 -4.10
CA LEU A 326 13.09 9.44 -2.73
C LEU A 326 14.60 9.32 -2.57
N PHE A 327 15.11 9.60 -1.38
CA PHE A 327 16.49 9.29 -1.06
C PHE A 327 16.71 7.77 -1.09
N LYS A 328 17.83 7.34 -1.67
CA LYS A 328 18.19 5.93 -1.89
C LYS A 328 19.60 5.61 -1.40
N SER A 329 20.45 6.60 -1.19
CA SER A 329 21.84 6.36 -0.78
C SER A 329 21.93 5.70 0.60
N ASP A 330 22.72 4.64 0.73
CA ASP A 330 23.01 4.02 2.02
C ASP A 330 23.62 5.02 3.02
N ALA A 331 24.43 5.97 2.52
CA ALA A 331 25.01 7.03 3.34
C ALA A 331 23.95 8.00 3.90
N PHE A 332 22.86 8.23 3.17
CA PHE A 332 21.73 9.01 3.67
C PHE A 332 21.04 8.28 4.82
N PHE A 333 20.73 6.99 4.64
CA PHE A 333 20.10 6.17 5.68
C PHE A 333 20.98 5.98 6.92
N ALA A 334 22.30 5.98 6.76
CA ALA A 334 23.25 5.89 7.87
C ALA A 334 23.40 7.20 8.67
N ASN A 335 23.18 8.37 8.06
CA ASN A 335 23.33 9.67 8.74
C ASN A 335 22.32 9.84 9.89
N GLY A 336 21.07 9.42 9.70
CA GLY A 336 20.00 9.44 10.71
C GLY A 336 19.52 10.84 11.16
N SER A 337 20.28 11.90 10.90
CA SER A 337 19.96 13.29 11.28
C SER A 337 18.98 13.97 10.33
N VAL A 338 19.04 13.63 9.04
CA VAL A 338 18.17 14.18 8.00
C VAL A 338 17.09 13.17 7.63
N LYS A 339 15.83 13.61 7.57
CA LYS A 339 14.69 12.78 7.20
C LYS A 339 14.21 13.09 5.79
N ASP A 340 13.87 12.06 5.03
CA ASP A 340 13.13 12.21 3.77
C ASP A 340 11.71 12.67 4.11
N THR A 341 11.26 13.74 3.47
CA THR A 341 9.94 14.34 3.67
C THR A 341 9.12 14.35 2.38
N TYR A 342 9.56 13.61 1.36
CA TYR A 342 8.82 13.43 0.13
C TYR A 342 7.61 12.53 0.34
N ASN A 343 6.42 13.05 0.04
CA ASN A 343 5.15 12.40 0.39
C ASN A 343 4.44 11.74 -0.81
N CYS A 344 5.17 11.15 -1.77
CA CYS A 344 4.54 10.41 -2.87
C CYS A 344 5.03 8.97 -2.99
N SER A 345 4.10 8.01 -2.86
CA SER A 345 4.36 6.58 -2.86
C SER A 345 4.67 6.00 -4.25
N SER A 346 4.23 6.66 -5.32
CA SER A 346 4.52 6.30 -6.72
C SER A 346 6.03 6.19 -6.97
N SER A 347 6.82 7.03 -6.30
CA SER A 347 8.28 7.07 -6.40
C SER A 347 8.95 5.72 -6.11
N LEU A 348 8.44 4.96 -5.13
CA LEU A 348 8.96 3.63 -4.78
C LEU A 348 8.74 2.62 -5.91
N ILE A 349 7.60 2.76 -6.59
CA ILE A 349 7.17 1.84 -7.63
C ILE A 349 7.91 2.15 -8.94
N ARG A 350 8.01 3.43 -9.31
CA ARG A 350 8.65 3.87 -10.56
C ARG A 350 10.14 3.51 -10.62
N ASP A 351 10.90 3.76 -9.56
CA ASP A 351 12.34 3.42 -9.52
C ASP A 351 12.55 1.91 -9.61
N ARG A 352 11.85 1.12 -8.79
CA ARG A 352 11.96 -0.34 -8.79
C ARG A 352 11.58 -0.95 -10.14
N GLN A 353 10.58 -0.39 -10.83
CA GLN A 353 10.21 -0.83 -12.17
C GLN A 353 11.30 -0.52 -13.19
N MET A 354 11.82 0.71 -13.21
CA MET A 354 12.87 1.11 -14.14
C MET A 354 14.09 0.19 -13.97
N GLN A 355 14.52 -0.01 -12.73
CA GLN A 355 15.65 -0.88 -12.41
C GLN A 355 15.42 -2.31 -12.91
N ARG A 356 14.24 -2.88 -12.65
CA ARG A 356 13.90 -4.24 -13.09
C ARG A 356 13.90 -4.37 -14.62
N GLU A 357 13.31 -3.43 -15.34
CA GLU A 357 13.24 -3.48 -16.81
C GLU A 357 14.63 -3.39 -17.45
N LEU A 358 15.52 -2.55 -16.92
CA LEU A 358 16.89 -2.43 -17.41
C LEU A 358 17.72 -3.68 -17.08
N LEU A 359 17.64 -4.20 -15.85
CA LEU A 359 18.38 -5.39 -15.44
C LEU A 359 17.99 -6.64 -16.25
N ASN A 360 16.72 -6.77 -16.64
CA ASN A 360 16.26 -7.85 -17.52
C ASN A 360 16.89 -7.82 -18.92
N ARG A 361 17.50 -6.69 -19.31
CA ARG A 361 18.11 -6.46 -20.63
C ARG A 361 19.61 -6.21 -20.53
N LEU A 362 20.24 -6.51 -19.39
CA LEU A 362 21.65 -6.23 -19.13
C LEU A 362 22.55 -6.74 -20.27
N GLY A 363 23.40 -5.85 -20.80
CA GLY A 363 24.32 -6.13 -21.92
C GLY A 363 23.67 -6.11 -23.31
N THR A 364 22.35 -5.87 -23.40
CA THR A 364 21.60 -5.81 -24.67
C THR A 364 20.78 -4.53 -24.81
N ILE A 365 21.04 -3.53 -23.95
CA ILE A 365 20.29 -2.27 -23.95
C ILE A 365 20.76 -1.41 -25.13
N ASP A 366 19.85 -1.16 -26.05
CA ASP A 366 19.98 -0.17 -27.13
C ASP A 366 19.10 1.07 -26.86
N GLU A 367 19.24 2.11 -27.67
CA GLU A 367 18.46 3.37 -27.52
C GLU A 367 16.95 3.12 -27.49
N LYS A 368 16.46 2.20 -28.32
CA LYS A 368 15.04 1.89 -28.43
C LYS A 368 14.50 1.20 -27.19
N SER A 369 15.16 0.14 -26.73
CA SER A 369 14.79 -0.60 -25.53
C SER A 369 14.93 0.26 -24.28
N PHE A 370 15.95 1.12 -24.21
CA PHE A 370 16.11 2.12 -23.16
C PHE A 370 14.92 3.10 -23.13
N THR A 371 14.53 3.63 -24.30
CA THR A 371 13.37 4.52 -24.44
C THR A 371 12.05 3.80 -24.13
N ASP A 372 11.91 2.52 -24.47
CA ASP A 372 10.71 1.74 -24.19
C ASP A 372 10.51 1.49 -22.69
N CYS A 373 11.59 1.42 -21.89
CA CYS A 373 11.50 1.34 -20.44
C CYS A 373 10.76 2.57 -19.84
N PHE A 374 10.93 3.75 -20.45
CA PHE A 374 10.25 4.98 -20.04
C PHE A 374 8.75 5.02 -20.36
N LYS A 375 8.23 4.02 -21.11
CA LYS A 375 6.82 3.91 -21.50
C LYS A 375 6.03 2.95 -20.62
N ASN A 376 6.55 2.59 -19.44
CA ASN A 376 5.85 1.68 -18.53
C ASN A 376 4.67 2.37 -17.83
N HIS A 377 3.49 1.75 -17.89
CA HIS A 377 2.23 2.27 -17.31
C HIS A 377 1.78 1.52 -16.05
N LEU A 378 2.64 0.69 -15.45
CA LEU A 378 2.32 0.00 -14.21
C LEU A 378 2.25 1.01 -13.05
N GLY A 379 1.08 1.12 -12.41
CA GLY A 379 0.80 2.15 -11.41
C GLY A 379 -0.01 3.34 -11.93
N PHE A 380 -0.59 3.25 -13.13
CA PHE A 380 -1.42 4.30 -13.74
C PHE A 380 -2.47 4.88 -12.77
N PRO A 381 -2.64 6.22 -12.69
CA PRO A 381 -2.03 7.25 -13.55
C PRO A 381 -0.60 7.69 -13.13
N ASP A 382 -0.19 7.39 -11.89
CA ASP A 382 1.12 7.77 -11.31
C ASP A 382 2.22 6.75 -11.67
N SER A 383 2.16 6.22 -12.89
CA SER A 383 3.14 5.27 -13.44
C SER A 383 4.42 5.95 -13.89
N LEU A 384 5.43 5.15 -14.26
CA LEU A 384 6.70 5.65 -14.78
C LEU A 384 6.50 6.58 -16.00
N CYS A 385 5.61 6.18 -16.92
CA CYS A 385 4.98 7.08 -17.86
C CYS A 385 3.75 7.68 -17.19
N ALA A 386 3.88 8.87 -16.58
CA ALA A 386 2.80 9.49 -15.84
C ALA A 386 1.74 10.10 -16.77
N HIS A 387 0.46 10.02 -16.39
CA HIS A 387 -0.65 10.57 -17.16
C HIS A 387 -1.55 11.43 -16.31
N THR A 388 -2.13 12.48 -16.90
CA THR A 388 -3.22 13.21 -16.24
C THR A 388 -4.48 12.34 -16.26
N PRO A 389 -5.12 12.06 -15.11
CA PRO A 389 -6.36 11.29 -15.08
C PRO A 389 -7.46 11.97 -15.92
N GLU A 390 -8.29 11.19 -16.62
CA GLU A 390 -9.45 11.71 -17.35
C GLU A 390 -10.47 12.32 -16.38
N LYS A 391 -11.12 13.41 -16.78
CA LYS A 391 -12.15 14.12 -15.99
C LYS A 391 -13.20 13.12 -15.48
N GLY A 392 -13.28 12.92 -14.16
CA GLY A 392 -14.28 12.05 -13.52
C GLY A 392 -13.71 11.04 -12.51
N ARG A 393 -12.38 10.83 -12.44
CA ARG A 393 -11.77 10.20 -11.27
C ARG A 393 -11.44 11.28 -10.25
N GLU A 394 -12.15 11.27 -9.12
CA GLU A 394 -11.72 11.97 -7.93
C GLU A 394 -10.34 11.44 -7.54
N ASP A 395 -9.35 12.33 -7.47
CA ASP A 395 -8.11 12.04 -6.76
C ASP A 395 -8.53 11.54 -5.37
N ILE A 396 -8.22 10.29 -5.04
CA ILE A 396 -8.37 9.79 -3.68
C ILE A 396 -7.34 10.55 -2.86
N ASN A 397 -7.72 11.74 -2.44
CA ASN A 397 -6.95 12.61 -1.60
C ASN A 397 -6.98 11.94 -0.22
N ILE A 398 -6.07 10.99 0.01
CA ILE A 398 -5.85 10.44 1.34
C ILE A 398 -5.27 11.58 2.16
N GLN A 399 -6.16 12.33 2.82
CA GLN A 399 -5.78 13.28 3.85
C GLN A 399 -5.08 12.49 4.96
N PHE A 400 -3.76 12.57 4.97
CA PHE A 400 -3.00 12.38 6.20
C PHE A 400 -3.21 13.63 7.05
N ASP A 401 -4.10 13.50 8.04
CA ASP A 401 -4.27 14.47 9.11
C ASP A 401 -2.91 14.65 9.79
N THR A 402 -2.33 15.83 9.59
CA THR A 402 -0.95 16.18 9.98
C THR A 402 -0.93 17.23 11.09
N ASP A 403 -2.03 17.34 11.85
CA ASP A 403 -2.03 18.11 13.08
C ASP A 403 -1.31 17.32 14.17
N GLY A 404 -0.15 17.85 14.58
CA GLY A 404 0.66 17.41 15.71
C GLY A 404 -0.01 17.57 17.07
N LYS A 405 -1.34 17.46 17.15
CA LYS A 405 -2.00 17.07 18.39
C LYS A 405 -1.83 15.57 18.52
N LYS A 406 -1.47 15.11 19.71
CA LYS A 406 -1.71 13.73 20.14
C LYS A 406 -3.22 13.46 20.07
N THR A 407 -3.75 13.28 18.88
CA THR A 407 -5.10 12.82 18.65
C THR A 407 -5.03 11.31 18.75
N THR A 408 -5.18 10.83 19.99
CA THR A 408 -5.92 9.59 20.21
C THR A 408 -7.35 9.83 19.71
N SER A 409 -7.54 9.89 18.38
CA SER A 409 -8.86 9.89 17.80
C SER A 409 -9.39 8.46 17.99
N PRO A 410 -10.55 8.26 18.65
CA PRO A 410 -11.10 6.93 18.84
C PRO A 410 -11.21 6.20 17.49
N LEU A 411 -11.57 6.94 16.43
CA LEU A 411 -11.86 6.43 15.08
C LEU A 411 -10.65 5.90 14.29
N LEU A 412 -9.42 6.38 14.53
CA LEU A 412 -8.23 5.78 13.91
C LEU A 412 -7.82 4.47 14.63
N SER A 413 -8.02 4.40 15.95
CA SER A 413 -7.92 3.13 16.67
C SER A 413 -8.94 2.11 16.15
N TRP A 414 -10.15 2.55 15.77
CA TRP A 414 -11.18 1.68 15.18
C TRP A 414 -10.76 1.05 13.85
N ARG A 415 -9.94 1.73 13.02
CA ARG A 415 -9.43 1.16 11.75
C ARG A 415 -8.26 0.21 11.98
N LEU A 416 -7.37 0.49 12.94
CA LEU A 416 -6.24 -0.37 13.30
C LEU A 416 -6.70 -1.63 14.08
N HIS A 417 -7.79 -1.53 14.85
CA HIS A 417 -8.36 -2.64 15.62
C HIS A 417 -9.59 -3.25 14.95
N LYS A 418 -9.93 -2.88 13.71
CA LYS A 418 -11.16 -3.34 13.04
C LYS A 418 -11.26 -4.86 13.03
N GLY A 419 -10.20 -5.56 12.63
CA GLY A 419 -10.17 -7.03 12.61
C GLY A 419 -10.29 -7.65 14.01
N ILE A 420 -9.64 -7.04 15.01
CA ILE A 420 -9.67 -7.49 16.41
C ILE A 420 -11.08 -7.33 17.00
N ILE A 421 -11.71 -6.17 16.82
CA ILE A 421 -13.08 -5.89 17.31
C ILE A 421 -14.10 -6.83 16.63
N LEU A 422 -13.98 -7.03 15.32
CA LEU A 422 -14.81 -7.99 14.59
C LEU A 422 -14.62 -9.42 15.11
N SER A 423 -13.40 -9.78 15.52
CA SER A 423 -13.10 -11.08 16.14
C SER A 423 -13.78 -11.26 17.50
N ILE A 424 -13.71 -10.25 18.37
CA ILE A 424 -14.39 -10.25 19.67
C ILE A 424 -15.91 -10.39 19.49
N LEU A 425 -16.50 -9.58 18.61
CA LEU A 425 -17.94 -9.62 18.36
C LEU A 425 -18.37 -10.97 17.76
N SER A 426 -17.54 -11.54 16.89
CA SER A 426 -17.74 -12.90 16.39
C SER A 426 -17.76 -13.92 17.53
N ALA A 427 -16.76 -13.90 18.42
CA ALA A 427 -16.68 -14.82 19.56
C ALA A 427 -17.92 -14.76 20.44
N VAL A 428 -18.44 -13.56 20.72
CA VAL A 428 -19.71 -13.39 21.46
C VAL A 428 -20.87 -14.11 20.78
N CYS A 429 -21.04 -13.96 19.45
CA CYS A 429 -22.09 -14.67 18.71
C CYS A 429 -21.95 -16.19 18.78
N PHE A 430 -20.71 -16.71 18.70
CA PHE A 430 -20.43 -18.15 18.82
C PHE A 430 -20.68 -18.67 20.24
N ALA A 431 -20.28 -17.92 21.26
CA ALA A 431 -20.49 -18.30 22.66
C ALA A 431 -21.99 -18.43 22.98
N PHE A 432 -22.83 -17.48 22.55
CA PHE A 432 -24.29 -17.64 22.66
C PHE A 432 -24.85 -18.81 21.85
N SER A 433 -24.26 -19.10 20.68
CA SER A 433 -24.64 -20.28 19.89
C SER A 433 -24.32 -21.58 20.64
N SER A 434 -23.20 -21.64 21.37
CA SER A 434 -22.82 -22.81 22.19
C SER A 434 -23.81 -23.07 23.33
N VAL A 435 -24.31 -22.00 23.98
CA VAL A 435 -25.33 -22.07 25.03
C VAL A 435 -26.63 -22.67 24.48
N ILE A 436 -27.08 -22.22 23.30
CA ILE A 436 -28.28 -22.76 22.65
C ILE A 436 -28.12 -24.26 22.37
N VAL A 437 -26.96 -24.67 21.83
CA VAL A 437 -26.66 -26.07 21.53
C VAL A 437 -26.64 -26.93 22.80
N LYS A 438 -26.05 -26.42 23.89
CA LYS A 438 -26.00 -27.14 25.17
C LYS A 438 -27.38 -27.22 25.84
N TYR A 439 -28.21 -26.20 25.66
CA TYR A 439 -29.57 -26.14 26.20
C TYR A 439 -30.55 -27.06 25.45
N LEU A 440 -30.50 -27.10 24.11
CA LEU A 440 -31.41 -27.90 23.28
C LEU A 440 -31.05 -29.38 23.29
N LYS A 441 -31.42 -30.06 24.39
CA LYS A 441 -31.05 -31.46 24.61
C LYS A 441 -31.85 -32.47 23.80
N ASP A 442 -33.05 -32.13 23.37
CA ASP A 442 -33.94 -33.05 22.67
C ASP A 442 -33.70 -33.11 21.17
N ILE A 443 -32.79 -32.29 20.65
CA ILE A 443 -32.44 -32.21 19.23
C ILE A 443 -31.00 -32.69 19.04
N SER A 444 -30.76 -33.52 18.03
CA SER A 444 -29.40 -34.01 17.75
C SER A 444 -28.46 -32.85 17.35
N PRO A 445 -27.17 -32.89 17.76
CA PRO A 445 -26.19 -31.88 17.38
C PRO A 445 -26.04 -31.70 15.86
N SER A 446 -26.16 -32.79 15.09
CA SER A 446 -26.10 -32.76 13.62
C SER A 446 -27.28 -31.98 13.02
N GLN A 447 -28.48 -32.11 13.59
CA GLN A 447 -29.65 -31.39 13.13
C GLN A 447 -29.61 -29.90 13.51
N LEU A 448 -29.07 -29.56 14.69
CA LEU A 448 -28.78 -28.17 15.06
C LEU A 448 -27.78 -27.52 14.08
N ALA A 449 -26.79 -28.27 13.60
CA ALA A 449 -25.88 -27.80 12.57
C ALA A 449 -26.61 -27.55 11.23
N VAL A 450 -27.60 -28.37 10.86
CA VAL A 450 -28.44 -28.13 9.67
C VAL A 450 -29.20 -26.81 9.80
N PHE A 451 -29.88 -26.56 10.93
CA PHE A 451 -30.61 -25.29 11.16
C PHE A 451 -29.68 -24.07 11.03
N ARG A 452 -28.46 -24.19 11.58
CA ARG A 452 -27.42 -23.17 11.44
C ARG A 452 -27.02 -22.91 9.99
N PHE A 453 -26.76 -23.94 9.21
CA PHE A 453 -26.34 -23.76 7.81
C PHE A 453 -27.47 -23.30 6.90
N VAL A 454 -28.71 -23.71 7.17
CA VAL A 454 -29.91 -23.14 6.51
C VAL A 454 -30.02 -21.65 6.80
N GLY A 455 -29.85 -21.23 8.07
CA GLY A 455 -29.84 -19.82 8.45
C GLY A 455 -28.76 -19.02 7.71
N ILE A 456 -27.51 -19.53 7.68
CA ILE A 456 -26.41 -18.90 6.93
C ILE A 456 -26.75 -18.79 5.45
N PHE A 457 -27.24 -19.86 4.84
CA PHE A 457 -27.56 -19.91 3.42
C PHE A 457 -28.64 -18.87 3.06
N VAL A 458 -29.80 -18.93 3.74
CA VAL A 458 -30.95 -18.05 3.46
C VAL A 458 -30.59 -16.58 3.66
N LEU A 459 -29.91 -16.23 4.76
CA LEU A 459 -29.53 -14.85 5.05
C LEU A 459 -28.46 -14.30 4.10
N THR A 460 -27.68 -15.17 3.45
CA THR A 460 -26.63 -14.74 2.50
C THR A 460 -27.17 -14.52 1.08
N ILE A 461 -28.31 -15.11 0.70
CA ILE A 461 -28.89 -15.00 -0.65
C ILE A 461 -29.05 -13.54 -1.11
N PRO A 462 -29.68 -12.62 -0.35
CA PRO A 462 -29.86 -11.23 -0.79
C PRO A 462 -28.51 -10.50 -1.00
N LEU A 463 -27.50 -10.83 -0.18
CA LEU A 463 -26.18 -10.21 -0.23
C LEU A 463 -25.38 -10.64 -1.45
N VAL A 464 -25.55 -11.89 -1.90
CA VAL A 464 -24.90 -12.37 -3.13
C VAL A 464 -25.60 -11.81 -4.37
N ILE A 465 -26.93 -11.75 -4.37
CA ILE A 465 -27.70 -11.17 -5.48
C ILE A 465 -27.33 -9.71 -5.69
N LYS A 466 -27.22 -8.92 -4.61
CA LYS A 466 -26.84 -7.49 -4.68
C LYS A 466 -25.45 -7.25 -5.29
N ASN A 467 -24.52 -8.19 -5.14
CA ASN A 467 -23.14 -8.02 -5.57
C ASN A 467 -22.88 -8.34 -7.05
N GLY A 468 -23.85 -8.88 -7.80
CA GLY A 468 -23.79 -8.99 -9.26
C GLY A 468 -22.65 -9.81 -9.88
N GLY A 469 -21.94 -10.63 -9.10
CA GLY A 469 -20.75 -11.39 -9.53
C GLY A 469 -20.97 -12.91 -9.68
N HIS A 470 -19.91 -13.64 -10.04
CA HIS A 470 -19.94 -15.11 -10.09
C HIS A 470 -20.16 -15.73 -8.70
N ILE A 471 -21.33 -16.35 -8.50
CA ILE A 471 -21.81 -16.93 -7.23
C ILE A 471 -20.87 -18.02 -6.67
N PHE A 472 -20.12 -18.70 -7.54
CA PHE A 472 -19.16 -19.74 -7.15
C PHE A 472 -17.72 -19.21 -6.97
N GLY A 473 -17.52 -17.90 -7.05
CA GLY A 473 -16.21 -17.27 -7.02
C GLY A 473 -15.35 -17.52 -8.27
N PRO A 474 -14.14 -16.92 -8.30
CA PRO A 474 -13.18 -17.06 -9.40
C PRO A 474 -12.71 -18.50 -9.56
N LYS A 475 -12.55 -18.98 -10.81
CA LYS A 475 -12.21 -20.39 -11.11
C LYS A 475 -10.95 -20.87 -10.40
N GLU A 476 -9.96 -20.00 -10.29
CA GLU A 476 -8.65 -20.28 -9.70
C GLU A 476 -8.73 -20.69 -8.22
N VAL A 477 -9.66 -20.12 -7.45
CA VAL A 477 -9.74 -20.33 -5.99
C VAL A 477 -10.91 -21.23 -5.55
N ARG A 478 -11.67 -21.80 -6.49
CA ARG A 478 -12.84 -22.66 -6.18
C ARG A 478 -12.49 -23.88 -5.35
N HIS A 479 -11.32 -24.48 -5.59
CA HIS A 479 -10.86 -25.64 -4.84
C HIS A 479 -10.62 -25.29 -3.36
N ILE A 480 -9.99 -24.14 -3.09
CA ILE A 480 -9.80 -23.60 -1.73
C ILE A 480 -11.15 -23.31 -1.08
N LEU A 481 -12.10 -22.74 -1.83
CA LEU A 481 -13.44 -22.46 -1.35
C LEU A 481 -14.18 -23.75 -0.93
N VAL A 482 -14.11 -24.81 -1.73
CA VAL A 482 -14.71 -26.11 -1.40
C VAL A 482 -14.03 -26.73 -0.17
N LEU A 483 -12.69 -26.73 -0.12
CA LEU A 483 -11.93 -27.23 1.03
C LEU A 483 -12.27 -26.48 2.33
N ARG A 484 -12.46 -25.16 2.26
CA ARG A 484 -12.94 -24.33 3.37
C ARG A 484 -14.31 -24.77 3.86
N CYS A 485 -15.23 -25.06 2.93
CA CYS A 485 -16.59 -25.44 3.29
C CYS A 485 -16.64 -26.82 3.95
N ILE A 486 -15.93 -27.80 3.40
CA ILE A 486 -15.85 -29.16 3.97
C ILE A 486 -15.19 -29.13 5.34
N SER A 487 -14.06 -28.44 5.48
CA SER A 487 -13.34 -28.31 6.76
C SER A 487 -14.20 -27.59 7.80
N GLY A 488 -14.88 -26.50 7.41
CA GLY A 488 -15.75 -25.74 8.32
C GLY A 488 -16.99 -26.52 8.77
N ALA A 489 -17.60 -27.29 7.88
CA ALA A 489 -18.75 -28.12 8.21
C ALA A 489 -18.37 -29.25 9.17
N THR A 490 -17.24 -29.91 8.90
CA THR A 490 -16.69 -30.98 9.74
C THR A 490 -16.29 -30.46 11.12
N SER A 491 -15.56 -29.33 11.16
CA SER A 491 -15.16 -28.67 12.41
C SER A 491 -16.36 -28.35 13.28
N LEU A 492 -17.40 -27.71 12.71
CA LEU A 492 -18.60 -27.33 13.46
C LEU A 492 -19.35 -28.54 14.03
N PHE A 493 -19.50 -29.61 13.23
CA PHE A 493 -20.19 -30.81 13.69
C PHE A 493 -19.48 -31.40 14.92
N LEU A 494 -18.15 -31.51 14.86
CA LEU A 494 -17.33 -31.99 15.97
C LEU A 494 -17.39 -31.05 17.18
N GLU A 495 -17.43 -29.74 16.95
CA GLU A 495 -17.58 -28.73 18.01
C GLU A 495 -18.89 -28.90 18.78
N PHE A 496 -20.01 -29.04 18.08
CA PHE A 496 -21.32 -29.23 18.70
C PHE A 496 -21.43 -30.57 19.43
N TYR A 497 -20.79 -31.60 18.87
CA TYR A 497 -20.69 -32.89 19.53
C TYR A 497 -19.85 -32.82 20.81
N ALA A 498 -18.75 -32.04 20.82
CA ALA A 498 -17.94 -31.81 22.01
C ALA A 498 -18.70 -31.04 23.10
N PHE A 499 -19.38 -29.93 22.77
CA PHE A 499 -20.19 -29.16 23.73
C PHE A 499 -21.32 -29.97 24.38
N ARG A 500 -21.74 -31.05 23.71
CA ARG A 500 -22.76 -31.95 24.23
C ARG A 500 -22.24 -32.87 25.32
N LEU A 501 -20.97 -33.27 25.21
CA LEU A 501 -20.35 -34.30 26.04
C LEU A 501 -19.42 -33.72 27.11
N LEU A 502 -18.97 -32.48 26.93
CA LEU A 502 -18.07 -31.76 27.83
C LEU A 502 -18.74 -30.52 28.44
N PRO A 503 -18.31 -30.09 29.63
CA PRO A 503 -18.48 -28.72 30.08
C PRO A 503 -18.00 -27.72 29.00
N LEU A 504 -18.63 -26.53 28.92
CA LEU A 504 -18.26 -25.54 27.89
C LEU A 504 -16.83 -25.09 28.13
N VAL A 505 -16.45 -24.90 29.39
CA VAL A 505 -15.07 -24.56 29.80
C VAL A 505 -14.06 -25.58 29.28
N ASP A 506 -14.31 -26.87 29.52
CA ASP A 506 -13.38 -27.95 29.14
C ASP A 506 -13.23 -28.02 27.61
N ALA A 507 -14.34 -27.91 26.87
CA ALA A 507 -14.34 -27.90 25.42
C ALA A 507 -13.61 -26.66 24.85
N SER A 508 -13.91 -25.45 25.34
CA SER A 508 -13.30 -24.20 24.85
C SER A 508 -11.78 -24.15 25.13
N ILE A 509 -11.30 -24.72 26.24
CA ILE A 509 -9.85 -24.82 26.51
C ILE A 509 -9.17 -25.79 25.55
N ILE A 510 -9.79 -26.93 25.23
CA ILE A 510 -9.23 -27.86 24.25
C ILE A 510 -9.18 -27.19 22.87
N THR A 511 -10.26 -26.51 22.45
CA THR A 511 -10.32 -25.82 21.14
C THR A 511 -9.42 -24.61 21.05
N PHE A 512 -8.99 -24.02 22.16
CA PHE A 512 -7.96 -22.97 22.17
C PHE A 512 -6.65 -23.41 21.48
N SER A 513 -6.39 -24.72 21.42
CA SER A 513 -5.33 -25.32 20.62
C SER A 513 -5.35 -24.89 19.15
N ILE A 514 -6.46 -24.33 18.62
CA ILE A 514 -6.54 -23.77 17.26
C ILE A 514 -5.42 -22.74 17.06
N VAL A 515 -5.08 -21.95 18.07
CA VAL A 515 -3.99 -20.96 18.00
C VAL A 515 -2.65 -21.61 17.62
N VAL A 516 -2.35 -22.78 18.19
CA VAL A 516 -1.14 -23.56 17.91
C VAL A 516 -1.14 -24.05 16.48
N PHE A 517 -2.22 -24.72 16.06
CA PHE A 517 -2.32 -25.28 14.71
C PHE A 517 -2.37 -24.18 13.63
N VAL A 518 -3.02 -23.05 13.89
CA VAL A 518 -3.02 -21.89 12.98
C VAL A 518 -1.61 -21.34 12.83
N SER A 519 -0.83 -21.21 13.91
CA SER A 519 0.56 -20.78 13.82
C SER A 519 1.41 -21.76 13.01
N MET A 520 1.24 -23.06 13.21
CA MET A 520 1.97 -24.10 12.46
C MET A 520 1.59 -24.10 10.97
N PHE A 521 0.29 -24.07 10.66
CA PHE A 521 -0.19 -24.04 9.28
C PHE A 521 0.12 -22.72 8.58
N ALA A 522 0.18 -21.59 9.29
CA ALA A 522 0.66 -20.34 8.73
C ALA A 522 2.13 -20.46 8.27
N CYS A 523 3.00 -21.08 9.06
CA CYS A 523 4.39 -21.32 8.65
C CYS A 523 4.49 -22.22 7.39
N VAL A 524 3.66 -23.26 7.27
CA VAL A 524 3.69 -24.20 6.13
C VAL A 524 3.02 -23.63 4.88
N PHE A 525 1.81 -23.09 5.00
CA PHE A 525 0.98 -22.66 3.87
C PHE A 525 1.17 -21.19 3.48
N LEU A 526 1.58 -20.32 4.41
CA LEU A 526 1.82 -18.89 4.16
C LEU A 526 3.32 -18.53 4.13
N LYS A 527 4.22 -19.50 4.40
CA LYS A 527 5.69 -19.32 4.44
C LYS A 527 6.16 -18.27 5.47
N GLU A 528 5.43 -18.15 6.58
CA GLU A 528 5.82 -17.30 7.70
C GLU A 528 6.95 -17.96 8.51
N SER A 529 7.86 -17.17 9.07
CA SER A 529 8.98 -17.68 9.88
C SER A 529 8.53 -18.07 11.29
N CYS A 530 8.63 -19.36 11.61
CA CYS A 530 8.36 -19.89 12.95
C CYS A 530 9.57 -19.66 13.88
N GLY A 531 9.43 -18.78 14.88
CA GLY A 531 10.47 -18.44 15.84
C GLY A 531 10.47 -19.33 17.10
N ILE A 532 11.61 -19.40 17.80
CA ILE A 532 11.81 -20.21 19.03
C ILE A 532 10.76 -19.88 20.12
N PHE A 533 10.37 -18.60 20.24
CA PHE A 533 9.33 -18.17 21.18
C PHE A 533 7.96 -18.82 20.90
N GLN A 534 7.59 -18.95 19.63
CA GLN A 534 6.34 -19.60 19.24
C GLN A 534 6.37 -21.09 19.60
N THR A 535 7.50 -21.78 19.43
CA THR A 535 7.67 -23.18 19.84
C THR A 535 7.45 -23.38 21.34
N ILE A 536 7.97 -22.47 22.17
CA ILE A 536 7.77 -22.53 23.64
C ILE A 536 6.28 -22.34 24.00
N ILE A 537 5.60 -21.38 23.37
CA ILE A 537 4.15 -21.14 23.58
C ILE A 537 3.33 -22.36 23.15
N VAL A 538 3.71 -23.03 22.06
CA VAL A 538 3.05 -24.27 21.61
C VAL A 538 3.14 -25.36 22.67
N VAL A 539 4.33 -25.62 23.22
CA VAL A 539 4.53 -26.64 24.25
C VAL A 539 3.73 -26.33 25.52
N LEU A 540 3.76 -25.08 25.99
CA LEU A 540 3.00 -24.66 27.18
C LEU A 540 1.49 -24.74 26.97
N THR A 541 0.99 -24.39 25.78
CA THR A 541 -0.44 -24.49 25.45
C THR A 541 -0.89 -25.95 25.45
N MET A 542 -0.08 -26.86 24.88
CA MET A 542 -0.37 -28.30 24.91
C MET A 542 -0.37 -28.86 26.33
N PHE A 543 0.54 -28.39 27.19
CA PHE A 543 0.53 -28.77 28.60
C PHE A 543 -0.76 -28.32 29.31
N GLY A 544 -1.20 -27.08 29.11
CA GLY A 544 -2.47 -26.57 29.66
C GLY A 544 -3.69 -27.39 29.21
N VAL A 545 -3.73 -27.77 27.93
CA VAL A 545 -4.80 -28.62 27.38
C VAL A 545 -4.78 -30.02 27.99
N ILE A 546 -3.60 -30.63 28.17
CA ILE A 546 -3.46 -31.95 28.81
C ILE A 546 -4.02 -31.93 30.24
N LEU A 547 -3.73 -30.87 31.02
CA LEU A 547 -4.28 -30.71 32.37
C LEU A 547 -5.81 -30.69 32.36
N THR A 548 -6.43 -29.98 31.41
CA THR A 548 -7.90 -29.90 31.29
C THR A 548 -8.54 -31.21 30.85
N THR A 549 -7.87 -32.02 30.02
CA THR A 549 -8.40 -33.32 29.60
C THR A 549 -8.46 -34.37 30.72
N LYS A 550 -7.98 -34.03 31.93
CA LYS A 550 -7.91 -34.93 33.10
C LYS A 550 -7.18 -36.24 32.81
N CYS A 551 -6.37 -36.27 31.74
CA CYS A 551 -5.67 -37.45 31.26
C CYS A 551 -4.63 -37.95 32.29
N LEU A 552 -4.17 -37.07 33.20
CA LEU A 552 -3.28 -37.42 34.30
C LEU A 552 -3.93 -38.41 35.28
N ASP A 553 -5.20 -38.23 35.66
CA ASP A 553 -5.88 -39.16 36.59
C ASP A 553 -6.15 -40.52 35.93
N THR A 554 -6.40 -40.54 34.62
CA THR A 554 -6.64 -41.77 33.84
C THR A 554 -5.36 -42.58 33.58
N PHE A 555 -4.20 -41.92 33.46
CA PHE A 555 -2.90 -42.59 33.27
C PHE A 555 -2.22 -42.99 34.58
N PHE A 556 -2.42 -42.25 35.68
CA PHE A 556 -1.77 -42.51 36.97
C PHE A 556 -2.63 -43.28 37.98
N GLN A 557 -3.84 -43.73 37.61
CA GLN A 557 -4.54 -44.78 38.36
C GLN A 557 -4.19 -46.17 37.76
N PRO A 558 -3.17 -46.87 38.29
CA PRO A 558 -3.06 -48.30 38.04
C PRO A 558 -4.28 -48.96 38.66
N THR A 559 -4.97 -49.74 37.84
CA THR A 559 -5.97 -50.77 38.22
C THR A 559 -5.92 -51.13 39.70
N ALA A 560 -6.82 -50.58 40.50
CA ALA A 560 -7.04 -51.08 41.85
C ALA A 560 -7.65 -52.48 41.72
N HIS A 561 -6.80 -53.50 41.90
CA HIS A 561 -7.24 -54.87 42.15
C HIS A 561 -8.26 -54.89 43.31
N PRO A 562 -9.33 -55.71 43.22
CA PRO A 562 -10.26 -55.85 44.34
C PRO A 562 -9.61 -56.74 45.40
N MET A 563 -9.24 -56.20 46.56
CA MET A 563 -8.95 -57.05 47.71
C MET A 563 -9.16 -56.36 49.07
N SER A 564 -10.17 -56.88 49.80
CA SER A 564 -10.32 -57.04 51.26
C SER A 564 -10.10 -55.82 52.18
N GLN A 565 -10.95 -55.49 53.16
CA GLN A 565 -11.82 -56.32 53.99
C GLN A 565 -12.75 -55.42 54.85
N ASN A 566 -13.88 -56.00 55.26
CA ASN A 566 -14.73 -55.66 56.41
C ASN A 566 -15.63 -54.43 56.34
N SER A 567 -16.86 -54.64 55.89
CA SER A 567 -18.08 -54.25 56.62
C SER A 567 -19.28 -55.00 56.08
N THR A 568 -19.98 -55.69 56.97
CA THR A 568 -21.20 -56.47 56.75
C THR A 568 -22.36 -55.57 56.32
N HIS A 569 -22.63 -55.46 55.02
CA HIS A 569 -23.95 -55.10 54.53
C HIS A 569 -24.26 -55.88 53.24
N PHE A 570 -25.45 -56.48 53.23
CA PHE A 570 -26.02 -57.26 52.12
C PHE A 570 -25.86 -56.52 50.79
N VAL A 571 -25.19 -57.18 49.85
CA VAL A 571 -24.91 -56.72 48.49
C VAL A 571 -26.18 -56.80 47.64
N ASN A 572 -26.67 -55.66 47.13
CA ASN A 572 -27.61 -55.61 46.01
C ASN A 572 -26.80 -55.48 44.72
N SER A 573 -26.66 -56.59 43.98
CA SER A 573 -25.88 -56.69 42.75
C SER A 573 -26.33 -55.77 41.60
N THR A 574 -27.55 -55.24 41.65
CA THR A 574 -28.10 -54.33 40.64
C THR A 574 -27.61 -52.89 40.78
N THR A 575 -27.36 -52.42 42.02
CA THR A 575 -26.98 -51.02 42.29
C THR A 575 -25.50 -50.78 41.96
N ASP A 576 -24.63 -51.75 42.24
CA ASP A 576 -23.20 -51.69 41.88
C ASP A 576 -22.98 -51.84 40.37
N GLN A 577 -23.77 -52.67 39.67
CA GLN A 577 -23.75 -52.73 38.21
C GLN A 577 -24.24 -51.44 37.55
N GLN A 578 -25.28 -50.80 38.09
CA GLN A 578 -25.73 -49.49 37.62
C GLN A 578 -24.72 -48.39 37.91
N LEU A 579 -24.03 -48.42 39.06
CA LEU A 579 -22.98 -47.45 39.39
C LEU A 579 -21.76 -47.63 38.46
N LEU A 580 -21.27 -48.86 38.27
CA LEU A 580 -20.19 -49.18 37.33
C LEU A 580 -20.55 -48.86 35.89
N HIS A 581 -21.77 -49.16 35.44
CA HIS A 581 -22.24 -48.82 34.10
C HIS A 581 -22.34 -47.29 33.91
N THR A 582 -22.83 -46.56 34.92
CA THR A 582 -22.90 -45.08 34.90
C THR A 582 -21.50 -44.46 34.87
N ILE A 583 -20.54 -45.01 35.63
CA ILE A 583 -19.13 -44.56 35.62
C ILE A 583 -18.47 -44.86 34.28
N HIS A 584 -18.65 -46.07 33.74
CA HIS A 584 -18.04 -46.49 32.48
C HIS A 584 -18.60 -45.70 31.29
N THR A 585 -19.92 -45.48 31.24
CA THR A 585 -20.57 -44.65 30.20
C THR A 585 -20.20 -43.17 30.31
N SER A 586 -20.05 -42.63 31.53
CA SER A 586 -19.53 -41.28 31.76
C SER A 586 -18.11 -41.09 31.22
N ASN A 587 -17.21 -42.06 31.44
CA ASN A 587 -15.84 -42.01 30.94
C ASN A 587 -15.76 -42.10 29.40
N HIS A 588 -16.60 -42.93 28.77
CA HIS A 588 -16.65 -43.05 27.31
C HIS A 588 -17.17 -41.77 26.66
N ASN A 589 -18.24 -41.18 27.22
CA ASN A 589 -18.79 -39.92 26.75
C ASN A 589 -17.77 -38.78 26.86
N HIS A 590 -17.03 -38.72 27.98
CA HIS A 590 -15.95 -37.74 28.14
C HIS A 590 -14.85 -37.91 27.09
N LEU A 591 -14.37 -39.15 26.86
CA LEU A 591 -13.34 -39.44 25.86
C LEU A 591 -13.79 -39.06 24.44
N TYR A 592 -15.02 -39.39 24.05
CA TYR A 592 -15.57 -38.99 22.74
C TYR A 592 -15.70 -37.47 22.62
N GLY A 593 -16.06 -36.78 23.70
CA GLY A 593 -16.07 -35.32 23.75
C GLY A 593 -14.69 -34.72 23.52
N VAL A 594 -13.64 -35.26 24.16
CA VAL A 594 -12.25 -34.83 23.99
C VAL A 594 -11.76 -35.06 22.56
N LEU A 595 -12.00 -36.26 22.00
CA LEU A 595 -11.63 -36.57 20.62
C LEU A 595 -12.32 -35.65 19.60
N ALA A 596 -13.60 -35.36 19.83
CA ALA A 596 -14.34 -34.42 18.99
C ALA A 596 -13.78 -32.99 19.10
N ALA A 597 -13.44 -32.51 20.31
CA ALA A 597 -12.83 -31.20 20.51
C ALA A 597 -11.46 -31.07 19.80
N PHE A 598 -10.61 -32.10 19.87
CA PHE A 598 -9.35 -32.14 19.11
C PHE A 598 -9.56 -32.20 17.59
N GLY A 599 -10.52 -32.99 17.12
CA GLY A 599 -10.88 -33.03 15.70
C GLY A 599 -11.38 -31.67 15.20
N CYS A 600 -12.23 -31.01 15.99
CA CYS A 600 -12.67 -29.63 15.74
C CYS A 600 -11.48 -28.67 15.64
N THR A 601 -10.52 -28.78 16.55
CA THR A 601 -9.30 -27.95 16.55
C THR A 601 -8.54 -28.05 15.23
N PHE A 602 -8.31 -29.28 14.74
CA PHE A 602 -7.58 -29.50 13.50
C PHE A 602 -8.30 -28.88 12.30
N PHE A 603 -9.57 -29.23 12.08
CA PHE A 603 -10.33 -28.70 10.94
C PHE A 603 -10.61 -27.19 11.06
N GLY A 604 -10.84 -26.70 12.28
CA GLY A 604 -11.05 -25.30 12.59
C GLY A 604 -9.83 -24.45 12.23
N SER A 605 -8.62 -24.91 12.55
CA SER A 605 -7.40 -24.21 12.16
C SER A 605 -7.19 -24.12 10.64
N LEU A 606 -7.57 -25.15 9.87
CA LEU A 606 -7.57 -25.10 8.40
C LEU A 606 -8.54 -24.05 7.86
N VAL A 607 -9.70 -23.87 8.49
CA VAL A 607 -10.68 -22.84 8.10
C VAL A 607 -10.09 -21.44 8.21
N PHE A 608 -9.33 -21.15 9.27
CA PHE A 608 -8.65 -19.86 9.43
C PHE A 608 -7.68 -19.58 8.26
N ILE A 609 -6.91 -20.58 7.85
CA ILE A 609 -5.95 -20.47 6.74
C ILE A 609 -6.66 -20.33 5.39
N PHE A 610 -7.67 -21.14 5.11
CA PHE A 610 -8.39 -21.06 3.84
C PHE A 610 -9.15 -19.75 3.68
N ILE A 611 -9.78 -19.22 4.74
CA ILE A 611 -10.41 -17.89 4.68
C ILE A 611 -9.35 -16.81 4.40
N ARG A 612 -8.15 -16.94 5.00
CA ARG A 612 -7.05 -16.00 4.75
C ARG A 612 -6.55 -16.04 3.31
N GLN A 613 -6.49 -17.22 2.69
CA GLN A 613 -6.19 -17.37 1.26
C GLN A 613 -7.30 -16.83 0.35
N LEU A 614 -8.53 -16.75 0.85
CA LEU A 614 -9.69 -16.16 0.17
C LEU A 614 -9.90 -14.67 0.51
N LYS A 615 -8.86 -13.95 0.92
CA LYS A 615 -8.96 -12.54 1.36
C LYS A 615 -9.54 -11.59 0.31
N ASP A 616 -9.29 -11.87 -0.97
CA ASP A 616 -9.70 -11.02 -2.09
C ASP A 616 -11.10 -11.42 -2.64
N VAL A 617 -11.69 -12.49 -2.11
CA VAL A 617 -13.06 -12.92 -2.46
C VAL A 617 -14.05 -12.27 -1.52
N HIS A 618 -15.11 -11.66 -2.05
CA HIS A 618 -16.13 -11.03 -1.21
C HIS A 618 -16.76 -12.02 -0.22
N TYR A 619 -16.86 -11.65 1.06
CA TYR A 619 -17.30 -12.53 2.15
C TYR A 619 -18.67 -13.20 1.90
N SER A 620 -19.60 -12.52 1.23
CA SER A 620 -20.91 -13.09 0.89
C SER A 620 -20.82 -14.31 -0.04
N ILE A 621 -19.85 -14.35 -0.96
CA ILE A 621 -19.61 -15.50 -1.83
C ILE A 621 -19.08 -16.68 -1.01
N ILE A 622 -18.18 -16.40 -0.06
CA ILE A 622 -17.62 -17.41 0.85
C ILE A 622 -18.71 -18.03 1.72
N MET A 623 -19.58 -17.20 2.31
CA MET A 623 -20.68 -17.62 3.16
C MET A 623 -21.79 -18.35 2.40
N PHE A 624 -22.11 -17.93 1.19
CA PHE A 624 -23.11 -18.58 0.37
C PHE A 624 -22.71 -20.01 0.04
N ASN A 625 -21.47 -20.20 -0.43
CA ASN A 625 -20.95 -21.53 -0.72
C ASN A 625 -20.81 -22.39 0.53
N PHE A 626 -20.51 -21.78 1.66
CA PHE A 626 -20.52 -22.46 2.94
C PHE A 626 -21.88 -22.98 3.34
N GLY A 627 -22.92 -22.17 3.17
CA GLY A 627 -24.29 -22.55 3.50
C GLY A 627 -24.70 -23.84 2.78
N TRP A 628 -24.72 -23.82 1.44
CA TRP A 628 -25.28 -24.95 0.69
C TRP A 628 -24.42 -26.21 0.76
N ILE A 629 -23.09 -26.11 0.69
CA ILE A 629 -22.19 -27.28 0.80
C ILE A 629 -22.35 -27.93 2.18
N SER A 630 -22.41 -27.11 3.23
CA SER A 630 -22.49 -27.62 4.60
C SER A 630 -23.86 -28.20 4.92
N ILE A 631 -24.96 -27.68 4.32
CA ILE A 631 -26.28 -28.31 4.43
C ILE A 631 -26.23 -29.74 3.90
N ILE A 632 -25.67 -29.95 2.70
CA ILE A 632 -25.56 -31.30 2.11
C ILE A 632 -24.75 -32.21 3.03
N LEU A 633 -23.57 -31.75 3.48
CA LEU A 633 -22.70 -32.57 4.33
C LEU A 633 -23.37 -32.92 5.67
N THR A 634 -24.01 -31.95 6.33
CA THR A 634 -24.63 -32.19 7.64
C THR A 634 -25.93 -32.99 7.57
N LEU A 635 -26.67 -32.92 6.46
CA LEU A 635 -27.81 -33.81 6.22
C LEU A 635 -27.35 -35.27 6.08
N ILE A 636 -26.26 -35.52 5.35
CA ILE A 636 -25.67 -36.86 5.24
C ILE A 636 -25.24 -37.36 6.63
N MET A 637 -24.56 -36.52 7.42
CA MET A 637 -24.15 -36.89 8.78
C MET A 637 -25.35 -37.15 9.70
N THR A 638 -26.41 -36.35 9.59
CA THR A 638 -27.65 -36.53 10.37
C THR A 638 -28.35 -37.85 10.02
N ALA A 639 -28.34 -38.22 8.74
CA ALA A 639 -28.89 -39.49 8.28
C ALA A 639 -28.09 -40.69 8.83
N ILE A 640 -26.75 -40.58 8.90
CA ILE A 640 -25.89 -41.63 9.46
C ILE A 640 -26.11 -41.79 10.97
N VAL A 641 -26.29 -40.69 11.70
CA VAL A 641 -26.42 -40.68 13.17
C VAL A 641 -27.86 -40.97 13.62
N ASN A 642 -28.82 -41.18 12.71
CA ASN A 642 -30.25 -41.40 12.99
C ASN A 642 -30.88 -40.35 13.92
N GLY A 643 -30.47 -39.08 13.76
CA GLY A 643 -30.76 -38.00 14.71
C GLY A 643 -31.93 -37.09 14.35
N PHE A 644 -32.91 -37.51 13.54
CA PHE A 644 -33.97 -36.61 13.09
C PHE A 644 -35.08 -36.44 14.15
N SER A 645 -35.06 -35.29 14.83
CA SER A 645 -35.97 -34.93 15.92
C SER A 645 -36.37 -33.46 15.77
N MET A 646 -37.58 -33.18 15.31
CA MET A 646 -38.04 -31.80 15.13
C MET A 646 -38.25 -31.08 16.48
N PRO A 647 -37.98 -29.76 16.54
CA PRO A 647 -38.33 -28.95 17.71
C PRO A 647 -39.81 -29.09 18.04
N LYS A 648 -40.13 -29.39 19.29
CA LYS A 648 -41.50 -29.71 19.74
C LYS A 648 -42.26 -28.48 20.20
N THR A 649 -41.55 -27.54 20.82
CA THR A 649 -42.13 -26.33 21.40
C THR A 649 -41.82 -25.08 20.59
N LEU A 650 -42.69 -24.06 20.67
CA LEU A 650 -42.45 -22.76 20.03
C LEU A 650 -41.14 -22.12 20.51
N PHE A 651 -40.78 -22.37 21.78
CA PHE A 651 -39.52 -21.91 22.36
C PHE A 651 -38.31 -22.57 21.71
N GLU A 652 -38.32 -23.90 21.50
CA GLU A 652 -37.24 -24.60 20.79
C GLU A 652 -37.11 -24.14 19.32
N TRP A 653 -38.22 -23.85 18.65
CA TRP A 653 -38.20 -23.23 17.33
C TRP A 653 -37.57 -21.84 17.34
N GLY A 654 -37.93 -21.01 18.32
CA GLY A 654 -37.35 -19.68 18.53
C GLY A 654 -35.83 -19.74 18.76
N LEU A 655 -35.37 -20.67 19.59
CA LEU A 655 -33.95 -20.91 19.82
C LEU A 655 -33.22 -21.43 18.57
N SER A 656 -33.85 -22.32 17.81
CA SER A 656 -33.29 -22.87 16.55
C SER A 656 -33.16 -21.79 15.46
N LEU A 657 -34.12 -20.88 15.35
CA LEU A 657 -34.04 -19.72 14.44
C LEU A 657 -32.97 -18.72 14.89
N SER A 658 -32.90 -18.45 16.19
CA SER A 658 -31.87 -17.57 16.79
C SER A 658 -30.47 -18.13 16.56
N LEU A 659 -30.30 -19.46 16.62
CA LEU A 659 -29.05 -20.14 16.29
C LEU A 659 -28.61 -19.83 14.84
N GLY A 660 -29.53 -19.86 13.88
CA GLY A 660 -29.25 -19.49 12.49
C GLY A 660 -28.76 -18.03 12.33
N LEU A 661 -29.43 -17.08 13.00
CA LEU A 661 -29.07 -15.66 12.96
C LEU A 661 -27.71 -15.38 13.61
N LEU A 662 -27.49 -15.88 14.83
CA LEU A 662 -26.22 -15.74 15.54
C LEU A 662 -25.08 -16.37 14.77
N SER A 663 -25.34 -17.51 14.12
CA SER A 663 -24.36 -18.21 13.31
C SER A 663 -23.97 -17.46 12.04
N PHE A 664 -24.94 -16.84 11.38
CA PHE A 664 -24.69 -15.97 10.22
C PHE A 664 -23.84 -14.77 10.62
N SER A 665 -24.26 -14.02 11.65
CA SER A 665 -23.52 -12.86 12.16
C SER A 665 -22.12 -13.24 12.59
N GLY A 666 -21.98 -14.29 13.41
CA GLY A 666 -20.70 -14.77 13.91
C GLY A 666 -19.75 -15.17 12.77
N GLN A 667 -20.23 -15.91 11.76
CA GLN A 667 -19.43 -16.31 10.60
C GLN A 667 -19.08 -15.15 9.67
N ALA A 668 -19.99 -14.20 9.45
CA ALA A 668 -19.71 -12.99 8.67
C ALA A 668 -18.62 -12.15 9.33
N LEU A 669 -18.75 -11.90 10.63
CA LEU A 669 -17.78 -11.14 11.43
C LEU A 669 -16.42 -11.84 11.46
N MET A 670 -16.37 -13.17 11.64
CA MET A 670 -15.13 -13.95 11.59
C MET A 670 -14.45 -13.86 10.23
N THR A 671 -15.23 -13.99 9.15
CA THR A 671 -14.71 -13.91 7.78
C THR A 671 -14.13 -12.52 7.53
N LEU A 672 -14.87 -11.46 7.88
CA LEU A 672 -14.39 -10.08 7.76
C LEU A 672 -13.17 -9.80 8.64
N ALA A 673 -13.09 -10.38 9.84
CA ALA A 673 -11.93 -10.27 10.72
C ALA A 673 -10.68 -10.87 10.08
N LEU A 674 -10.76 -12.09 9.54
CA LEU A 674 -9.65 -12.78 8.86
C LEU A 674 -9.27 -12.17 7.50
N GLN A 675 -10.19 -11.47 6.86
CA GLN A 675 -9.88 -10.67 5.66
C GLN A 675 -9.17 -9.36 6.02
N SER A 676 -9.43 -8.82 7.21
CA SER A 676 -8.90 -7.53 7.68
C SER A 676 -7.58 -7.64 8.45
N GLU A 677 -7.30 -8.79 9.10
CA GLU A 677 -6.20 -8.97 10.04
C GLU A 677 -5.50 -10.33 9.86
N GLN A 678 -4.29 -10.50 10.40
CA GLN A 678 -3.56 -11.78 10.32
C GLN A 678 -4.29 -12.89 11.09
N ALA A 679 -4.20 -14.14 10.60
CA ALA A 679 -4.92 -15.28 11.16
C ALA A 679 -4.55 -15.57 12.63
N GLY A 680 -3.26 -15.42 12.99
CA GLY A 680 -2.77 -15.64 14.35
C GLY A 680 -3.45 -14.74 15.40
N PRO A 681 -3.33 -13.40 15.34
CA PRO A 681 -3.98 -12.52 16.32
C PRO A 681 -5.51 -12.64 16.34
N VAL A 682 -6.16 -12.86 15.19
CA VAL A 682 -7.62 -13.09 15.16
C VAL A 682 -7.99 -14.36 15.92
N ALA A 683 -7.26 -15.46 15.73
CA ALA A 683 -7.48 -16.72 16.46
C ALA A 683 -7.32 -16.54 17.97
N VAL A 684 -6.21 -15.93 18.41
CA VAL A 684 -5.93 -15.72 19.85
C VAL A 684 -7.07 -14.95 20.52
N VAL A 685 -7.50 -13.83 19.93
CA VAL A 685 -8.54 -12.96 20.51
C VAL A 685 -9.89 -13.65 20.52
N ARG A 686 -10.24 -14.39 19.45
CA ARG A 686 -11.51 -15.11 19.36
C ARG A 686 -11.60 -16.20 20.43
N GLU A 687 -10.62 -17.11 20.48
CA GLU A 687 -10.65 -18.27 21.38
C GLU A 687 -10.56 -17.84 22.86
N SER A 688 -9.75 -16.83 23.16
CA SER A 688 -9.65 -16.31 24.54
C SER A 688 -10.95 -15.69 25.02
N THR A 689 -11.67 -14.97 24.15
CA THR A 689 -13.00 -14.42 24.48
C THR A 689 -14.02 -15.53 24.71
N ASP A 690 -13.99 -16.59 23.89
CA ASP A 690 -14.88 -17.74 24.03
C ASP A 690 -14.67 -18.48 25.36
N ILE A 691 -13.42 -18.76 25.75
CA ILE A 691 -13.10 -19.38 27.06
C ILE A 691 -13.71 -18.57 28.22
N ILE A 692 -13.51 -17.24 28.23
CA ILE A 692 -14.01 -16.37 29.31
C ILE A 692 -15.54 -16.45 29.39
N LEU A 693 -16.23 -16.39 28.25
CA LEU A 693 -17.69 -16.49 28.23
C LEU A 693 -18.19 -17.88 28.62
N SER A 694 -17.50 -18.94 28.20
CA SER A 694 -17.81 -20.32 28.59
C SER A 694 -17.72 -20.53 30.10
N PHE A 695 -16.74 -19.92 30.78
CA PHE A 695 -16.67 -19.91 32.26
C PHE A 695 -17.88 -19.23 32.88
N VAL A 696 -18.24 -18.04 32.39
CA VAL A 696 -19.41 -17.31 32.89
C VAL A 696 -20.67 -18.13 32.69
N PHE A 697 -20.88 -18.71 31.51
CA PHE A 697 -22.07 -19.49 31.19
C PHE A 697 -22.16 -20.80 31.96
N ASP A 698 -21.06 -21.54 32.12
CA ASP A 698 -21.09 -22.77 32.92
C ASP A 698 -21.46 -22.49 34.38
N ILE A 699 -20.95 -21.42 34.99
CA ILE A 699 -21.27 -21.05 36.38
C ILE A 699 -22.70 -20.48 36.51
N THR A 700 -23.08 -19.55 35.64
CA THR A 700 -24.32 -18.77 35.80
C THR A 700 -25.56 -19.44 35.20
N LEU A 701 -25.43 -20.10 34.03
CA LEU A 701 -26.55 -20.69 33.30
C LEU A 701 -26.68 -22.19 33.54
N PHE A 702 -25.55 -22.90 33.61
CA PHE A 702 -25.55 -24.36 33.76
C PHE A 702 -25.27 -24.83 35.19
N HIS A 703 -24.89 -23.92 36.09
CA HIS A 703 -24.53 -24.20 37.48
C HIS A 703 -23.48 -25.31 37.64
N ILE A 704 -22.53 -25.37 36.70
CA ILE A 704 -21.39 -26.29 36.69
C ILE A 704 -20.18 -25.51 37.21
N ILE A 705 -19.63 -25.94 38.35
CA ILE A 705 -18.41 -25.36 38.93
C ILE A 705 -17.21 -26.08 38.30
N PRO A 706 -16.27 -25.37 37.63
CA PRO A 706 -15.06 -25.95 37.09
C PRO A 706 -14.19 -26.57 38.19
N ASP A 707 -13.59 -27.72 37.92
CA ASP A 707 -12.70 -28.38 38.88
C ASP A 707 -11.29 -27.77 38.89
N ILE A 708 -10.47 -28.21 39.85
CA ILE A 708 -9.13 -27.64 40.05
C ILE A 708 -8.21 -27.89 38.85
N TRP A 709 -8.41 -28.99 38.10
CA TRP A 709 -7.65 -29.32 36.91
C TRP A 709 -8.02 -28.41 35.73
N SER A 710 -9.31 -28.19 35.50
CA SER A 710 -9.81 -27.26 34.48
C SER A 710 -9.41 -25.81 34.80
N ILE A 711 -9.46 -25.39 36.07
CA ILE A 711 -8.98 -24.06 36.50
C ILE A 711 -7.47 -23.93 36.28
N SER A 712 -6.69 -24.95 36.61
CA SER A 712 -5.24 -24.94 36.43
C SER A 712 -4.85 -24.90 34.94
N GLY A 713 -5.49 -25.73 34.10
CA GLY A 713 -5.29 -25.73 32.65
C GLY A 713 -5.68 -24.39 32.02
N ALA A 714 -6.83 -23.82 32.42
CA ALA A 714 -7.26 -22.49 31.99
C ALA A 714 -6.25 -21.39 32.37
N THR A 715 -5.69 -21.46 33.58
CA THR A 715 -4.69 -20.50 34.07
C THR A 715 -3.41 -20.55 33.23
N VAL A 716 -2.92 -21.75 32.91
CA VAL A 716 -1.74 -21.93 32.04
C VAL A 716 -2.00 -21.35 30.64
N VAL A 717 -3.15 -21.66 30.06
CA VAL A 717 -3.54 -21.14 28.73
C VAL A 717 -3.68 -19.62 28.75
N PHE A 718 -4.28 -19.06 29.79
CA PHE A 718 -4.41 -17.61 29.98
C PHE A 718 -3.04 -16.92 30.07
N ILE A 719 -2.09 -17.49 30.81
CA ILE A 719 -0.70 -17.00 30.87
C ILE A 719 -0.05 -17.03 29.48
N CYS A 720 -0.26 -18.09 28.68
CA CYS A 720 0.26 -18.17 27.32
C CYS A 720 -0.29 -17.05 26.41
N ILE A 721 -1.57 -16.70 26.56
CA ILE A 721 -2.20 -15.58 25.86
C ILE A 721 -1.52 -14.26 26.25
N LEU A 722 -1.33 -14.02 27.55
CA LEU A 722 -0.67 -12.82 28.06
C LEU A 722 0.78 -12.72 27.57
N LEU A 723 1.53 -13.82 27.59
CA LEU A 723 2.90 -13.89 27.09
C LEU A 723 2.97 -13.61 25.59
N THR A 724 2.03 -14.14 24.80
CA THR A 724 1.96 -13.89 23.36
C THR A 724 1.63 -12.43 23.05
N ALA A 725 0.68 -11.84 23.78
CA ALA A 725 0.34 -10.42 23.67
C ALA A 725 1.52 -9.53 24.09
N PHE A 726 2.20 -9.88 25.19
CA PHE A 726 3.36 -9.15 25.70
C PHE A 726 4.56 -9.24 24.76
N HIS A 727 4.84 -10.41 24.17
CA HIS A 727 5.91 -10.58 23.19
C HIS A 727 5.68 -9.74 21.93
N LYS A 728 4.44 -9.72 21.42
CA LYS A 728 4.07 -8.83 20.31
C LYS A 728 4.19 -7.36 20.68
N TRP A 729 3.79 -6.99 21.88
CA TRP A 729 3.97 -5.62 22.38
C TRP A 729 5.46 -5.25 22.47
N LEU A 730 6.32 -6.15 22.95
CA LEU A 730 7.78 -5.93 22.96
C LEU A 730 8.35 -5.77 21.55
N GLN A 731 7.96 -6.63 20.60
CA GLN A 731 8.37 -6.49 19.20
C GLN A 731 7.92 -5.15 18.60
N SER A 732 6.72 -4.68 18.93
CA SER A 732 6.23 -3.37 18.49
C SER A 732 7.02 -2.19 19.07
N ARG A 733 7.65 -2.38 20.24
CA ARG A 733 8.55 -1.39 20.85
C ARG A 733 9.97 -1.47 20.32
N ASP A 734 10.45 -2.63 19.91
CA ASP A 734 11.76 -2.75 19.25
C ASP A 734 11.74 -2.24 17.79
N THR A 735 10.54 -2.08 17.19
CA THR A 735 10.34 -1.31 15.95
C THR A 735 10.22 0.20 16.16
N GLU A 736 10.10 0.68 17.40
CA GLU A 736 10.38 2.09 17.71
C GLU A 736 11.90 2.24 17.85
N PRO A 737 12.56 3.17 17.13
CA PRO A 737 13.98 3.38 17.31
C PRO A 737 14.20 3.83 18.76
N LYS A 738 14.85 2.97 19.55
CA LYS A 738 15.36 3.31 20.88
C LYS A 738 16.20 4.57 20.76
N ALA A 739 15.65 5.69 21.22
CA ALA A 739 16.38 6.92 21.47
C ALA A 739 17.53 6.55 22.43
N LYS A 740 18.75 6.48 21.89
CA LYS A 740 19.94 6.31 22.72
C LYS A 740 20.28 7.67 23.31
N SER A 741 20.09 7.75 24.62
CA SER A 741 20.67 8.75 25.53
C SER A 741 22.19 8.80 25.45
#